data_AF-A0A3D0X4Y2-F1
#
_entry.id   AF-A0A3D0X4Y2-F1
#
_cell.length_a   1.000
_cell.length_b   1.000
_cell.length_c   1.000
_cell.angle_alpha   90.00
_cell.angle_beta   90.00
_cell.angle_gamma   90.00
#
_symmetry.space_group_name_H-M   'P 1'
#
loop_
_entity.id
_entity.type
_entity.pdbx_description
1 polymer ?
#
loop_
_entity_poly.entity_id
_entity_poly.type
_entity_poly.pdbx_seq_one_letter_code
_entity_poly.pdbx_strand_id
1 'polypeptide(L)'
;MKLHGMSIGKKLLVLIMAGSLMAFLALGGLSFYAMLEIHDELDERGKNLARFAEGYTGGFAEVQTKRTLSDMTRLHAQEAEIEISQIRNYATLLAGQMTHIMTHPEAYKPRYLPNSINTVIRSGDCYVHHGTKLIKSGINDSIAQEIALASNIADSLSPMMDFYSSYRLSFFAGSKNNYMICMDIIPYGNHVVEMTREFFTDYDIVTRPWYIAAERAGKATFTDVYVGIEGYPAITCAVPYYDAQGLAGVVGVDGSIESIYHLLSDKSVGESETSFILDRATGDVLMSSREHGALSALPGIQDLRKSDSEQIVAVSKEMMAGKSGIIDLKVDGEEYYLSFAPMDQFGWSYGILLEKSEVMEPYLEARKGVMAQIDAFRDTLRSMFLEVMLKMGGLVLVLIVIMYCGSAVLTKRFSMPILQLSDGVRDIAHGNLDRKLDIHTGDEIEHLAICFNAMTDELKKYMADLTKMTSERERISTELDVAKGIQAGMLPNVFPPFPERKEFDIFASMTPAKYVAGDFYDFYMVGDHHLMVTVADVSDNGVPAALFMMKSRTVLENYAVMMHSEEELSGVMACANRRLCQNNVEGMFVTALIGMLDIETGEFVYVSGGHCPPLVGRKQEDGSRSFEFIPMKRSCMLGIDDSLDFPQLSLRLEPGDIIILYTNGLTETTNVDGEYYTSDRLKEVLNRTPGSATAEEVVDLVKKDVGAHSTGAERYDDITLLGLVFLGS
;
A
#
# COMPACT_ATOMS: atom_id res chain seq x y z
N MET A 1 -13.19 -49.43 7.66
CA MET A 1 -12.84 -49.92 9.01
C MET A 1 -14.09 -50.57 9.61
N LYS A 2 -14.11 -51.90 9.83
CA LYS A 2 -15.31 -52.59 10.34
C LYS A 2 -15.56 -52.20 11.80
N LEU A 3 -16.57 -51.35 12.03
CA LEU A 3 -17.00 -50.85 13.34
C LEU A 3 -17.74 -51.91 14.21
N HIS A 4 -17.51 -53.20 13.98
CA HIS A 4 -18.17 -54.26 14.76
C HIS A 4 -17.38 -54.53 16.04
N GLY A 5 -18.02 -54.32 17.20
CA GLY A 5 -17.43 -54.53 18.54
C GLY A 5 -16.98 -53.27 19.30
N MET A 6 -17.05 -52.08 18.69
CA MET A 6 -16.72 -50.82 19.38
C MET A 6 -17.92 -50.28 20.16
N SER A 7 -17.68 -49.73 21.37
CA SER A 7 -18.72 -49.03 22.14
C SER A 7 -19.25 -47.82 21.37
N ILE A 8 -20.52 -47.46 21.60
CA ILE A 8 -21.19 -46.35 20.91
C ILE A 8 -20.38 -45.05 21.02
N GLY A 9 -19.79 -44.77 22.19
CA GLY A 9 -18.93 -43.60 22.39
C GLY A 9 -17.67 -43.60 21.50
N LYS A 10 -17.01 -44.76 21.33
CA LYS A 10 -15.87 -44.88 20.41
C LYS A 10 -16.28 -44.69 18.95
N LYS A 11 -17.49 -45.12 18.56
CA LYS A 11 -18.00 -44.92 17.20
C LYS A 11 -18.29 -43.45 16.91
N LEU A 12 -18.98 -42.77 17.83
CA LEU A 12 -19.32 -41.36 17.70
C LEU A 12 -18.05 -40.49 17.64
N LEU A 13 -17.06 -40.79 18.50
CA LEU A 13 -15.79 -40.09 18.55
C LEU A 13 -14.97 -40.26 17.26
N VAL A 14 -14.87 -41.49 16.73
CA VAL A 14 -14.19 -41.74 15.45
C VAL A 14 -14.90 -41.02 14.29
N LEU A 15 -16.22 -40.92 14.32
CA LEU A 15 -17.00 -40.27 13.27
C LEU A 15 -16.81 -38.74 13.29
N ILE A 16 -16.84 -38.13 14.48
CA ILE A 16 -16.56 -36.69 14.66
C ILE A 16 -15.11 -36.39 14.28
N MET A 17 -14.13 -37.16 14.79
CA MET A 17 -12.72 -36.96 14.44
C MET A 17 -12.45 -37.12 12.95
N ALA A 18 -13.06 -38.11 12.29
CA ALA A 18 -12.90 -38.32 10.85
C ALA A 18 -13.53 -37.18 10.04
N GLY A 19 -14.69 -36.66 10.46
CA GLY A 19 -15.36 -35.52 9.84
C GLY A 19 -14.55 -34.23 9.96
N SER A 20 -14.10 -33.90 11.18
CA SER A 20 -13.27 -32.72 11.45
C SER A 20 -11.95 -32.77 10.69
N LEU A 21 -11.30 -33.94 10.66
CA LEU A 21 -10.03 -34.13 9.96
C LEU A 21 -10.21 -34.02 8.44
N MET A 22 -11.29 -34.57 7.87
CA MET A 22 -11.59 -34.41 6.44
C MET A 22 -11.85 -32.96 6.06
N ALA A 23 -12.66 -32.23 6.83
CA ALA A 23 -12.93 -30.81 6.58
C ALA A 23 -11.64 -29.98 6.65
N PHE A 24 -10.79 -30.25 7.64
CA PHE A 24 -9.52 -29.55 7.79
C PHE A 24 -8.51 -29.90 6.68
N LEU A 25 -8.41 -31.17 6.28
CA LEU A 25 -7.55 -31.58 5.17
C LEU A 25 -8.02 -31.01 3.83
N ALA A 26 -9.34 -30.88 3.62
CA ALA A 26 -9.89 -30.26 2.41
C ALA A 26 -9.58 -28.76 2.34
N LEU A 27 -9.86 -28.00 3.42
CA LEU A 27 -9.56 -26.57 3.49
C LEU A 27 -8.05 -26.28 3.48
N GLY A 28 -7.27 -27.05 4.25
CA GLY A 28 -5.82 -26.96 4.29
C GLY A 28 -5.17 -27.32 2.96
N GLY A 29 -5.67 -28.36 2.28
CA GLY A 29 -5.21 -28.75 0.95
C GLY A 29 -5.50 -27.69 -0.11
N LEU A 30 -6.68 -27.08 -0.10
CA LEU A 30 -7.03 -25.99 -1.00
C LEU A 30 -6.14 -24.76 -0.77
N SER A 31 -5.95 -24.38 0.50
CA SER A 31 -5.07 -23.25 0.86
C SER A 31 -3.61 -23.52 0.50
N PHE A 32 -3.14 -24.75 0.68
CA PHE A 32 -1.80 -25.16 0.29
C PHE A 32 -1.59 -25.15 -1.22
N TYR A 33 -2.57 -25.64 -1.98
CA TYR A 33 -2.55 -25.58 -3.45
C TYR A 33 -2.49 -24.14 -3.95
N ALA A 34 -3.35 -23.26 -3.43
CA ALA A 34 -3.34 -21.83 -3.80
C ALA A 34 -1.99 -21.17 -3.47
N MET A 35 -1.35 -21.55 -2.36
CA MET A 35 -0.07 -21.01 -1.96
C MET A 35 1.09 -21.50 -2.84
N LEU A 36 1.06 -22.76 -3.30
CA LEU A 36 2.02 -23.29 -4.27
C LEU A 36 1.90 -22.58 -5.61
N GLU A 37 0.69 -22.35 -6.09
CA GLU A 37 0.44 -21.63 -7.35
C GLU A 37 0.96 -20.19 -7.29
N ILE A 38 0.72 -19.49 -6.18
CA ILE A 38 1.28 -18.14 -5.94
C ILE A 38 2.81 -18.18 -5.87
N HIS A 39 3.40 -19.19 -5.24
CA HIS A 39 4.86 -19.31 -5.12
C HIS A 39 5.51 -19.51 -6.50
N ASP A 40 4.99 -20.43 -7.30
CA ASP A 40 5.50 -20.74 -8.63
C ASP A 40 5.40 -19.51 -9.55
N GLU A 41 4.28 -18.79 -9.52
CA GLU A 41 4.12 -17.58 -10.33
C GLU A 41 5.02 -16.43 -9.86
N LEU A 42 5.22 -16.26 -8.55
CA LEU A 42 6.15 -15.27 -8.02
C LEU A 42 7.60 -15.59 -8.35
N ASP A 43 8.01 -16.86 -8.29
CA ASP A 43 9.37 -17.29 -8.65
C ASP A 43 9.62 -17.12 -10.16
N GLU A 44 8.63 -17.42 -11.00
CA GLU A 44 8.72 -17.19 -12.45
C GLU A 44 8.83 -15.69 -12.78
N ARG A 45 7.98 -14.85 -12.16
CA ARG A 45 8.07 -13.38 -12.30
C ARG A 45 9.38 -12.83 -11.78
N GLY A 46 9.91 -13.35 -10.67
CA GLY A 46 11.21 -12.99 -10.12
C GLY A 46 12.36 -13.31 -11.08
N LYS A 47 12.36 -14.50 -11.69
CA LYS A 47 13.34 -14.89 -12.73
C LYS A 47 13.22 -14.05 -13.99
N ASN A 48 12.00 -13.67 -14.39
CA ASN A 48 11.78 -12.78 -15.52
C ASN A 48 12.31 -11.38 -15.25
N LEU A 49 12.07 -10.85 -14.05
CA LEU A 49 12.61 -9.55 -13.63
C LEU A 49 14.14 -9.56 -13.55
N ALA A 50 14.74 -10.65 -13.04
CA ALA A 50 16.19 -10.83 -13.04
C ALA A 50 16.77 -10.83 -14.46
N ARG A 51 16.21 -11.63 -15.38
CA ARG A 51 16.63 -11.64 -16.80
C ARG A 51 16.44 -10.29 -17.47
N PHE A 52 15.36 -9.58 -17.16
CA PHE A 52 15.11 -8.24 -17.67
C PHE A 52 16.16 -7.23 -17.16
N ALA A 53 16.46 -7.24 -15.85
CA ALA A 53 17.51 -6.41 -15.27
C ALA A 53 18.90 -6.75 -15.84
N GLU A 54 19.17 -8.02 -16.09
CA GLU A 54 20.43 -8.52 -16.65
C GLU A 54 20.65 -8.02 -18.09
N GLY A 55 19.62 -8.07 -18.94
CA GLY A 55 19.69 -7.61 -20.33
C GLY A 55 19.68 -6.08 -20.48
N TYR A 56 18.96 -5.36 -19.61
CA TYR A 56 18.74 -3.92 -19.77
C TYR A 56 19.88 -3.06 -19.21
N THR A 57 20.53 -3.48 -18.13
CA THR A 57 21.55 -2.66 -17.45
C THR A 57 22.91 -2.67 -18.15
N GLY A 58 23.34 -3.80 -18.72
CA GLY A 58 24.66 -3.91 -19.36
C GLY A 58 24.72 -3.25 -20.74
N GLY A 59 23.81 -3.63 -21.65
CA GLY A 59 23.86 -3.17 -23.04
C GLY A 59 23.49 -1.69 -23.21
N PHE A 60 22.55 -1.18 -22.41
CA PHE A 60 22.16 0.23 -22.46
C PHE A 60 23.27 1.15 -21.92
N ALA A 61 23.91 0.74 -20.83
CA ALA A 61 25.05 1.46 -20.25
C ALA A 61 26.19 1.58 -21.26
N GLU A 62 26.56 0.49 -21.91
CA GLU A 62 27.64 0.50 -22.91
C GLU A 62 27.31 1.42 -24.10
N VAL A 63 26.09 1.33 -24.64
CA VAL A 63 25.67 2.19 -25.76
C VAL A 63 25.65 3.67 -25.36
N GLN A 64 25.14 3.98 -24.17
CA GLN A 64 25.10 5.36 -23.67
C GLN A 64 26.51 5.89 -23.40
N THR A 65 27.39 5.10 -22.78
CA THR A 65 28.80 5.43 -22.60
C THR A 65 29.49 5.74 -23.91
N LYS A 66 29.36 4.85 -24.91
CA LYS A 66 29.98 5.04 -26.23
C LYS A 66 29.52 6.34 -26.90
N ARG A 67 28.24 6.68 -26.74
CA ARG A 67 27.68 7.93 -27.27
C ARG A 67 28.22 9.16 -26.54
N THR A 68 28.22 9.16 -25.20
CA THR A 68 28.76 10.25 -24.39
C THR A 68 30.23 10.50 -24.70
N LEU A 69 31.03 9.43 -24.79
CA LEU A 69 32.46 9.54 -25.08
C LEU A 69 32.71 10.13 -26.48
N SER A 70 31.91 9.73 -27.48
CA SER A 70 31.99 10.29 -28.84
C SER A 70 31.65 11.79 -28.87
N ASP A 71 30.59 12.19 -28.16
CA ASP A 71 30.18 13.60 -28.06
C ASP A 71 31.25 14.45 -27.35
N MET A 72 31.80 13.93 -26.24
CA MET A 72 32.88 14.57 -25.48
C MET A 72 34.16 14.72 -26.31
N THR A 73 34.56 13.66 -27.03
CA THR A 73 35.75 13.69 -27.90
C THR A 73 35.65 14.78 -28.96
N ARG A 74 34.48 14.93 -29.58
CA ARG A 74 34.25 15.97 -30.58
C ARG A 74 34.31 17.37 -29.95
N LEU A 75 33.75 17.54 -28.76
CA LEU A 75 33.82 18.81 -28.03
C LEU A 75 35.28 19.16 -27.68
N HIS A 76 36.03 18.23 -27.10
CA HIS A 76 37.43 18.43 -26.75
C HIS A 76 38.31 18.71 -27.98
N ALA A 77 38.04 18.04 -29.11
CA ALA A 77 38.71 18.33 -30.38
C ALA A 77 38.50 19.78 -30.83
N GLN A 78 37.26 20.28 -30.74
CA GLN A 78 36.92 21.67 -31.09
C GLN A 78 37.57 22.68 -30.14
N GLU A 79 37.56 22.41 -28.83
CA GLU A 79 38.18 23.29 -27.84
C GLU A 79 39.71 23.36 -28.00
N ALA A 80 40.37 22.21 -28.16
CA ALA A 80 41.81 22.15 -28.44
C ALA A 80 42.15 22.91 -29.73
N GLU A 81 41.29 22.80 -30.76
CA GLU A 81 41.47 23.51 -32.02
C GLU A 81 41.32 25.03 -31.86
N ILE A 82 40.40 25.50 -31.02
CA ILE A 82 40.24 26.93 -30.68
C ILE A 82 41.48 27.44 -29.96
N GLU A 83 41.99 26.72 -28.96
CA GLU A 83 43.16 27.15 -28.17
C GLU A 83 44.43 27.21 -29.02
N ILE A 84 44.69 26.18 -29.85
CA ILE A 84 45.83 26.17 -30.76
C ILE A 84 45.68 27.27 -31.84
N SER A 85 44.45 27.59 -32.24
CA SER A 85 44.19 28.71 -33.16
C SER A 85 44.57 30.06 -32.57
N GLN A 86 44.51 30.23 -31.24
CA GLN A 86 44.97 31.48 -30.61
C GLN A 86 46.46 31.69 -30.81
N ILE A 87 47.29 30.65 -30.65
CA ILE A 87 48.74 30.69 -30.90
C ILE A 87 49.02 31.18 -32.34
N ARG A 88 48.29 30.62 -33.32
CA ARG A 88 48.38 31.05 -34.72
C ARG A 88 48.00 32.51 -34.93
N ASN A 89 46.92 32.96 -34.29
CA ASN A 89 46.44 34.34 -34.39
C ASN A 89 47.48 35.32 -33.83
N TYR A 90 48.15 34.99 -32.72
CA TYR A 90 49.20 35.83 -32.15
C TYR A 90 50.45 35.90 -33.01
N ALA A 91 50.93 34.75 -33.50
CA ALA A 91 52.07 34.73 -34.41
C ALA A 91 51.80 35.57 -35.67
N THR A 92 50.57 35.50 -36.19
CA THR A 92 50.13 36.28 -37.35
C THR A 92 50.07 37.78 -37.03
N LEU A 93 49.52 38.15 -35.87
CA LEU A 93 49.46 39.54 -35.42
C LEU A 93 50.86 40.13 -35.27
N LEU A 94 51.75 39.43 -34.58
CA LEU A 94 53.13 39.85 -34.34
C LEU A 94 53.93 39.97 -35.63
N ALA A 95 53.76 39.04 -36.58
CA ALA A 95 54.36 39.14 -37.91
C ALA A 95 53.85 40.36 -38.69
N GLY A 96 52.56 40.68 -38.57
CA GLY A 96 51.99 41.91 -39.11
C GLY A 96 52.60 43.17 -38.50
N GLN A 97 52.77 43.21 -37.18
CA GLN A 97 53.42 44.33 -36.48
C GLN A 97 54.89 44.47 -36.85
N MET A 98 55.63 43.35 -36.90
CA MET A 98 57.02 43.34 -37.37
C MET A 98 57.12 43.85 -38.81
N THR A 99 56.23 43.41 -39.70
CA THR A 99 56.20 43.90 -41.08
C THR A 99 55.95 45.41 -41.11
N HIS A 100 55.04 45.92 -40.29
CA HIS A 100 54.77 47.36 -40.20
C HIS A 100 55.99 48.15 -39.70
N ILE A 101 56.64 47.70 -38.63
CA ILE A 101 57.86 48.32 -38.08
C ILE A 101 58.96 48.39 -39.13
N MET A 102 59.17 47.30 -39.88
CA MET A 102 60.27 47.20 -40.84
C MET A 102 59.98 47.91 -42.18
N THR A 103 58.71 48.18 -42.49
CA THR A 103 58.30 48.93 -43.69
C THR A 103 58.10 50.42 -43.46
N HIS A 104 57.88 50.84 -42.21
CA HIS A 104 57.65 52.24 -41.83
C HIS A 104 58.61 52.69 -40.70
N PRO A 105 59.94 52.61 -40.90
CA PRO A 105 60.92 52.91 -39.84
C PRO A 105 60.82 54.34 -39.31
N GLU A 106 60.28 55.29 -40.07
CA GLU A 106 60.04 56.68 -39.68
C GLU A 106 58.98 56.85 -38.59
N ALA A 107 58.08 55.87 -38.43
CA ALA A 107 57.04 55.89 -37.41
C ALA A 107 57.55 55.51 -36.01
N TYR A 108 58.78 55.00 -35.90
CA TYR A 108 59.32 54.42 -34.67
C TYR A 108 60.62 55.09 -34.24
N LYS A 109 60.79 55.23 -32.92
CA LYS A 109 62.07 55.68 -32.33
C LYS A 109 62.95 54.46 -32.02
N PRO A 110 64.28 54.55 -32.16
CA PRO A 110 65.20 53.51 -31.71
C PRO A 110 64.93 53.11 -30.24
N ARG A 111 64.74 51.81 -29.99
CA ARG A 111 64.56 51.23 -28.65
C ARG A 111 65.67 50.20 -28.37
N TYR A 112 66.19 50.17 -27.16
CA TYR A 112 67.23 49.23 -26.76
C TYR A 112 66.70 48.28 -25.69
N LEU A 113 66.83 46.98 -25.94
CA LEU A 113 66.44 45.91 -25.03
C LEU A 113 67.68 45.31 -24.36
N PRO A 114 67.55 44.70 -23.16
CA PRO A 114 68.65 43.95 -22.53
C PRO A 114 69.12 42.82 -23.45
N ASN A 115 70.42 42.53 -23.41
CA ASN A 115 71.01 41.46 -24.20
C ASN A 115 71.15 40.18 -23.37
N SER A 116 70.67 39.06 -23.89
CA SER A 116 70.70 37.75 -23.22
C SER A 116 72.08 37.27 -22.77
N ILE A 117 73.17 37.72 -23.40
CA ILE A 117 74.54 37.27 -23.08
C ILE A 117 75.04 37.89 -21.76
N ASN A 118 74.63 39.13 -21.45
CA ASN A 118 75.20 39.92 -20.36
C ASN A 118 74.18 40.30 -19.29
N THR A 119 72.95 39.80 -19.36
CA THR A 119 71.86 40.18 -18.47
C THR A 119 71.03 38.98 -18.08
N VAL A 120 70.70 38.87 -16.80
CA VAL A 120 69.75 37.88 -16.30
C VAL A 120 68.36 38.29 -16.78
N ILE A 121 67.73 37.47 -17.61
CA ILE A 121 66.41 37.73 -18.16
C ILE A 121 65.35 37.16 -17.22
N ARG A 122 64.33 37.97 -16.89
CA ARG A 122 63.17 37.49 -16.12
C ARG A 122 62.02 37.11 -17.04
N SER A 123 61.16 36.22 -16.57
CA SER A 123 59.91 35.86 -17.23
C SER A 123 59.10 37.12 -17.54
N GLY A 124 58.70 37.28 -18.81
CA GLY A 124 57.96 38.42 -19.33
C GLY A 124 58.80 39.61 -19.77
N ASP A 125 60.10 39.64 -19.46
CA ASP A 125 60.97 40.71 -19.95
C ASP A 125 61.29 40.50 -21.43
N CYS A 126 61.14 41.56 -22.24
CA CYS A 126 61.60 41.55 -23.62
C CYS A 126 63.12 41.75 -23.69
N TYR A 127 63.81 40.91 -24.46
CA TYR A 127 65.27 40.98 -24.63
C TYR A 127 65.68 40.75 -26.09
N VAL A 128 66.94 41.04 -26.38
CA VAL A 128 67.57 40.75 -27.67
C VAL A 128 68.64 39.67 -27.51
N HIS A 129 68.68 38.73 -28.44
CA HIS A 129 69.75 37.76 -28.59
C HIS A 129 70.42 37.94 -29.96
N HIS A 130 71.75 37.95 -29.96
CA HIS A 130 72.55 38.02 -31.17
C HIS A 130 73.06 36.62 -31.49
N GLY A 131 72.69 36.08 -32.64
CA GLY A 131 73.15 34.77 -33.05
C GLY A 131 74.66 34.74 -33.27
N THR A 132 75.26 33.55 -33.16
CA THR A 132 76.72 33.35 -33.19
C THR A 132 77.37 33.94 -34.45
N LYS A 133 76.73 33.80 -35.62
CA LYS A 133 77.24 34.38 -36.88
C LYS A 133 77.32 35.91 -36.84
N LEU A 134 76.33 36.58 -36.24
CA LEU A 134 76.29 38.05 -36.13
C LEU A 134 77.38 38.57 -35.19
N ILE A 135 77.60 37.88 -34.06
CA ILE A 135 78.67 38.20 -33.12
C ILE A 135 80.03 38.09 -33.81
N LYS A 136 80.26 37.02 -34.59
CA LYS A 136 81.51 36.80 -35.32
C LYS A 136 81.74 37.82 -36.43
N SER A 137 80.69 38.26 -37.14
CA SER A 137 80.81 39.25 -38.22
C SER A 137 80.93 40.70 -37.72
N GLY A 138 80.59 40.95 -36.47
CA GLY A 138 80.48 42.29 -35.90
C GLY A 138 79.15 42.97 -36.25
N ILE A 139 78.70 43.86 -35.36
CA ILE A 139 77.47 44.65 -35.53
C ILE A 139 77.86 46.04 -36.03
N ASN A 140 77.49 46.35 -37.28
CA ASN A 140 77.68 47.68 -37.85
C ASN A 140 76.49 48.60 -37.52
N ASP A 141 76.62 49.90 -37.81
CA ASP A 141 75.60 50.90 -37.49
C ASP A 141 74.24 50.60 -38.14
N SER A 142 74.23 50.01 -39.35
CA SER A 142 72.99 49.63 -40.05
C SER A 142 72.24 48.52 -39.32
N ILE A 143 72.94 47.47 -38.90
CA ILE A 143 72.34 46.35 -38.15
C ILE A 143 71.96 46.82 -36.74
N ALA A 144 72.78 47.67 -36.10
CA ALA A 144 72.44 48.25 -34.80
C ALA A 144 71.14 49.07 -34.87
N GLN A 145 70.96 49.87 -35.93
CA GLN A 145 69.74 50.64 -36.16
C GLN A 145 68.54 49.73 -36.45
N GLU A 146 68.71 48.67 -37.24
CA GLU A 146 67.67 47.68 -37.52
C GLU A 146 67.21 46.99 -36.23
N ILE A 147 68.14 46.52 -35.39
CA ILE A 147 67.84 45.90 -34.09
C ILE A 147 67.06 46.89 -33.20
N ALA A 148 67.48 48.15 -33.17
CA ALA A 148 66.81 49.18 -32.37
C ALA A 148 65.39 49.49 -32.86
N LEU A 149 65.15 49.45 -34.17
CA LEU A 149 63.82 49.64 -34.75
C LEU A 149 62.93 48.42 -34.47
N ALA A 150 63.43 47.22 -34.78
CA ALA A 150 62.74 45.96 -34.53
C ALA A 150 62.35 45.80 -33.05
N SER A 151 63.17 46.30 -32.12
CA SER A 151 62.92 46.26 -30.67
C SER A 151 61.62 46.94 -30.23
N ASN A 152 60.99 47.77 -31.08
CA ASN A 152 59.66 48.31 -30.81
C ASN A 152 58.55 47.23 -30.78
N ILE A 153 58.81 46.03 -31.31
CA ILE A 153 57.88 44.90 -31.17
C ILE A 153 57.61 44.55 -29.70
N ALA A 154 58.50 44.93 -28.78
CA ALA A 154 58.30 44.76 -27.35
C ALA A 154 56.99 45.40 -26.84
N ASP A 155 56.46 46.45 -27.47
CA ASP A 155 55.15 47.01 -27.11
C ASP A 155 53.99 46.08 -27.45
N SER A 156 54.16 45.22 -28.46
CA SER A 156 53.18 44.18 -28.81
C SER A 156 53.36 42.90 -27.99
N LEU A 157 54.58 42.63 -27.52
CA LEU A 157 54.91 41.45 -26.72
C LEU A 157 54.52 41.64 -25.24
N SER A 158 54.81 42.80 -24.65
CA SER A 158 54.64 43.03 -23.20
C SER A 158 53.22 42.73 -22.66
N PRO A 159 52.12 43.09 -23.36
CA PRO A 159 50.77 42.78 -22.89
C PRO A 159 50.44 41.28 -22.89
N MET A 160 51.17 40.44 -23.63
CA MET A 160 50.89 39.01 -23.71
C MET A 160 51.16 38.29 -22.38
N MET A 161 52.04 38.84 -21.53
CA MET A 161 52.33 38.31 -20.20
C MET A 161 51.08 38.24 -19.31
N ASP A 162 50.23 39.27 -19.38
CA ASP A 162 49.04 39.37 -18.51
C ASP A 162 47.99 38.30 -18.85
N PHE A 163 47.94 37.85 -20.11
CA PHE A 163 46.96 36.86 -20.58
C PHE A 163 47.40 35.41 -20.42
N TYR A 164 48.72 35.15 -20.40
CA TYR A 164 49.28 33.79 -20.51
C TYR A 164 50.24 33.41 -19.38
N SER A 165 50.20 34.11 -18.25
CA SER A 165 51.06 33.84 -17.09
C SER A 165 50.99 32.41 -16.54
N SER A 166 49.95 31.64 -16.87
CA SER A 166 49.78 30.23 -16.47
C SER A 166 50.39 29.22 -17.44
N TYR A 167 50.92 29.64 -18.60
CA TYR A 167 51.49 28.76 -19.61
C TYR A 167 52.97 29.07 -19.84
N ARG A 168 53.77 28.02 -20.08
CA ARG A 168 55.14 28.20 -20.59
C ARG A 168 55.08 28.46 -22.09
N LEU A 169 55.32 29.71 -22.49
CA LEU A 169 55.27 30.18 -23.87
C LEU A 169 56.46 31.07 -24.18
N SER A 170 57.00 30.97 -25.41
CA SER A 170 58.03 31.87 -25.91
C SER A 170 57.53 32.61 -27.14
N PHE A 171 57.67 33.93 -27.15
CA PHE A 171 57.37 34.77 -28.30
C PHE A 171 58.67 35.34 -28.84
N PHE A 172 58.91 35.21 -30.15
CA PHE A 172 60.13 35.76 -30.73
C PHE A 172 59.99 36.20 -32.17
N ALA A 173 60.82 37.16 -32.56
CA ALA A 173 60.97 37.63 -33.94
C ALA A 173 62.44 37.51 -34.33
N GLY A 174 62.76 36.55 -35.20
CA GLY A 174 64.11 36.32 -35.70
C GLY A 174 64.34 36.95 -37.07
N SER A 175 65.41 37.73 -37.21
CA SER A 175 65.80 38.38 -38.47
C SER A 175 66.72 37.51 -39.33
N LYS A 176 66.66 37.69 -40.65
CA LYS A 176 67.65 37.15 -41.61
C LYS A 176 69.08 37.59 -41.30
N ASN A 177 69.24 38.72 -40.59
CA ASN A 177 70.51 39.25 -40.11
C ASN A 177 70.99 38.60 -38.80
N ASN A 178 70.33 37.52 -38.37
CA ASN A 178 70.74 36.63 -37.28
C ASN A 178 70.79 37.32 -35.91
N TYR A 179 69.77 38.12 -35.61
CA TYR A 179 69.39 38.51 -34.25
C TYR A 179 67.92 38.16 -34.02
N MET A 180 67.51 37.99 -32.75
CA MET A 180 66.13 37.73 -32.38
C MET A 180 65.72 38.58 -31.19
N ILE A 181 64.49 39.10 -31.23
CA ILE A 181 63.84 39.75 -30.09
C ILE A 181 62.88 38.76 -29.48
N CYS A 182 62.94 38.58 -28.17
CA CYS A 182 62.27 37.49 -27.49
C CYS A 182 61.58 37.96 -26.22
N MET A 183 60.54 37.22 -25.82
CA MET A 183 59.91 37.30 -24.52
C MET A 183 59.45 35.89 -24.14
N ASP A 184 59.96 35.39 -23.02
CA ASP A 184 59.63 34.06 -22.50
C ASP A 184 58.76 34.19 -21.25
N ILE A 185 57.69 33.39 -21.16
CA ILE A 185 56.79 33.32 -20.02
C ILE A 185 57.00 31.97 -19.33
N ILE A 186 57.31 32.00 -18.04
CA ILE A 186 57.53 30.80 -17.21
C ILE A 186 56.51 30.81 -16.06
N PRO A 187 55.56 29.85 -16.02
CA PRO A 187 54.46 29.85 -15.05
C PRO A 187 54.83 29.38 -13.64
N TYR A 188 55.89 28.57 -13.49
CA TYR A 188 56.24 27.91 -12.22
C TYR A 188 57.73 28.07 -11.87
N GLY A 189 58.03 28.41 -10.61
CA GLY A 189 59.40 28.41 -10.06
C GLY A 189 60.12 29.76 -10.10
N ASN A 190 61.45 29.72 -10.34
CA ASN A 190 62.28 30.91 -10.42
C ASN A 190 61.91 31.68 -11.69
N HIS A 191 61.44 32.93 -11.58
CA HIS A 191 61.04 33.77 -12.72
C HIS A 191 62.22 34.22 -13.59
N VAL A 192 63.27 33.41 -13.73
CA VAL A 192 64.47 33.66 -14.52
C VAL A 192 64.46 32.67 -15.68
N VAL A 193 64.72 33.16 -16.89
CA VAL A 193 64.78 32.33 -18.09
C VAL A 193 66.12 31.60 -18.14
N GLU A 194 66.09 30.27 -18.05
CA GLU A 194 67.28 29.41 -18.15
C GLU A 194 67.47 28.93 -19.59
N MET A 195 68.49 29.45 -20.26
CA MET A 195 68.79 29.14 -21.66
C MET A 195 69.86 28.04 -21.77
N THR A 196 69.72 27.17 -22.77
CA THR A 196 70.68 26.08 -22.99
C THR A 196 72.09 26.60 -23.31
N ARG A 197 73.13 25.79 -23.04
CA ARG A 197 74.50 26.14 -23.43
C ARG A 197 74.63 26.30 -24.95
N GLU A 198 73.92 25.47 -25.72
CA GLU A 198 73.86 25.55 -27.18
C GLU A 198 73.35 26.93 -27.64
N PHE A 199 72.33 27.46 -26.96
CA PHE A 199 71.76 28.78 -27.25
C PHE A 199 72.83 29.89 -27.27
N PHE A 200 73.77 29.87 -26.32
CA PHE A 200 74.82 30.89 -26.26
C PHE A 200 76.01 30.63 -27.18
N THR A 201 76.23 29.39 -27.62
CA THR A 201 77.46 29.01 -28.35
C THR A 201 77.29 28.86 -29.86
N ASP A 202 76.15 28.32 -30.33
CA ASP A 202 75.98 27.92 -31.73
C ASP A 202 74.53 28.07 -32.24
N TYR A 203 73.81 29.05 -31.71
CA TYR A 203 72.42 29.30 -32.08
C TYR A 203 72.31 30.29 -33.24
N ASP A 204 72.31 29.75 -34.47
CA ASP A 204 72.01 30.51 -35.67
C ASP A 204 70.51 30.44 -36.00
N ILE A 205 69.87 31.60 -36.03
CA ILE A 205 68.41 31.77 -36.11
C ILE A 205 67.85 31.25 -37.44
N VAL A 206 68.52 31.57 -38.55
CA VAL A 206 68.06 31.20 -39.90
C VAL A 206 68.15 29.70 -40.20
N THR A 207 68.84 28.93 -39.35
CA THR A 207 68.95 27.47 -39.50
C THR A 207 67.93 26.72 -38.65
N ARG A 208 67.10 27.42 -37.88
CA ARG A 208 66.18 26.78 -36.95
C ARG A 208 64.95 26.19 -37.68
N PRO A 209 64.38 25.07 -37.20
CA PRO A 209 63.25 24.40 -37.85
C PRO A 209 62.07 25.33 -38.15
N TRP A 210 61.71 26.19 -37.19
CA TRP A 210 60.63 27.18 -37.34
C TRP A 210 60.91 28.24 -38.41
N TYR A 211 62.15 28.67 -38.56
CA TYR A 211 62.53 29.66 -39.56
C TYR A 211 62.41 29.06 -40.97
N ILE A 212 63.01 27.89 -41.16
CA ILE A 212 62.99 27.16 -42.44
C ILE A 212 61.55 26.77 -42.83
N ALA A 213 60.75 26.31 -41.86
CA ALA A 213 59.35 25.93 -42.10
C ALA A 213 58.53 27.13 -42.62
N ALA A 214 58.60 28.28 -41.93
CA ALA A 214 57.87 29.48 -42.32
C ALA A 214 58.37 30.08 -43.63
N GLU A 215 59.69 30.13 -43.85
CA GLU A 215 60.29 30.61 -45.11
C GLU A 215 59.80 29.76 -46.29
N ARG A 216 59.80 28.44 -46.15
CA ARG A 216 59.34 27.52 -47.20
C ARG A 216 57.83 27.60 -47.42
N ALA A 217 57.05 27.76 -46.36
CA ALA A 217 55.59 27.80 -46.44
C ALA A 217 55.07 29.13 -46.98
N GLY A 218 55.75 30.25 -46.72
CA GLY A 218 55.33 31.61 -47.09
C GLY A 218 54.07 32.11 -46.37
N LYS A 219 53.56 31.35 -45.39
CA LYS A 219 52.36 31.63 -44.60
C LYS A 219 52.51 31.06 -43.18
N ALA A 220 51.56 31.34 -42.30
CA ALA A 220 51.53 30.75 -40.97
C ALA A 220 51.57 29.22 -41.04
N THR A 221 52.51 28.62 -40.32
CA THR A 221 52.75 27.18 -40.32
C THR A 221 53.21 26.72 -38.95
N PHE A 222 52.85 25.50 -38.56
CA PHE A 222 53.35 24.87 -37.35
C PHE A 222 54.55 23.99 -37.70
N THR A 223 55.54 23.97 -36.82
CA THR A 223 56.67 23.04 -36.94
C THR A 223 56.30 21.64 -36.49
N ASP A 224 57.13 20.67 -36.87
CA ASP A 224 57.24 19.43 -36.09
C ASP A 224 57.78 19.73 -34.68
N VAL A 225 57.65 18.76 -33.78
CA VAL A 225 58.24 18.85 -32.44
C VAL A 225 59.76 18.95 -32.55
N TYR A 226 60.33 19.97 -31.92
CA TYR A 226 61.78 20.14 -31.80
C TYR A 226 62.14 20.65 -30.40
N VAL A 227 63.43 20.64 -30.04
CA VAL A 227 63.89 21.17 -28.75
C VAL A 227 64.11 22.67 -28.87
N GLY A 228 63.32 23.44 -28.12
CA GLY A 228 63.39 24.91 -28.06
C GLY A 228 64.61 25.42 -27.29
N ILE A 229 64.74 26.74 -27.21
CA ILE A 229 65.92 27.43 -26.65
C ILE A 229 66.17 27.13 -25.16
N GLU A 230 65.10 26.85 -24.43
CA GLU A 230 65.11 26.47 -23.00
C GLU A 230 65.45 24.98 -22.79
N GLY A 231 65.59 24.18 -23.85
CA GLY A 231 65.93 22.76 -23.77
C GLY A 231 64.74 21.82 -23.65
N TYR A 232 63.52 22.32 -23.81
CA TYR A 232 62.29 21.54 -23.77
C TYR A 232 61.71 21.30 -25.17
N PRO A 233 61.04 20.15 -25.40
CA PRO A 233 60.26 19.92 -26.62
C PRO A 233 59.14 20.98 -26.77
N ALA A 234 59.04 21.56 -27.97
CA ALA A 234 58.06 22.58 -28.30
C ALA A 234 57.55 22.44 -29.74
N ILE A 235 56.39 23.04 -29.98
CA ILE A 235 55.84 23.27 -31.31
C ILE A 235 55.73 24.79 -31.49
N THR A 236 56.22 25.29 -32.62
CA THR A 236 56.17 26.72 -32.95
C THR A 236 55.14 26.98 -34.02
N CYS A 237 54.24 27.93 -33.81
CA CYS A 237 53.57 28.59 -34.93
C CYS A 237 54.48 29.69 -35.47
N ALA A 238 55.01 29.48 -36.68
CA ALA A 238 55.94 30.37 -37.34
C ALA A 238 55.28 31.11 -38.51
N VAL A 239 55.51 32.42 -38.61
CA VAL A 239 54.91 33.30 -39.62
C VAL A 239 55.98 34.24 -40.19
N PRO A 240 56.17 34.30 -41.52
CA PRO A 240 57.14 35.21 -42.13
C PRO A 240 56.70 36.67 -42.01
N TYR A 241 57.66 37.58 -41.80
CA TYR A 241 57.45 39.04 -41.84
C TYR A 241 58.40 39.69 -42.84
N TYR A 242 58.00 40.85 -43.35
CA TYR A 242 58.60 41.45 -44.55
C TYR A 242 59.10 42.88 -44.31
N ASP A 243 60.15 43.27 -45.04
CA ASP A 243 60.64 44.65 -45.16
C ASP A 243 60.46 45.14 -46.61
N ALA A 244 60.94 46.34 -46.92
CA ALA A 244 60.86 46.90 -48.27
C ALA A 244 61.63 46.09 -49.35
N GLN A 245 62.53 45.19 -48.96
CA GLN A 245 63.34 44.35 -49.85
C GLN A 245 62.85 42.89 -49.94
N GLY A 246 61.82 42.50 -49.19
CA GLY A 246 61.24 41.15 -49.21
C GLY A 246 61.21 40.51 -47.82
N LEU A 247 61.49 39.21 -47.72
CA LEU A 247 61.51 38.51 -46.43
C LEU A 247 62.55 39.16 -45.51
N ALA A 248 62.12 39.63 -44.35
CA ALA A 248 62.98 40.25 -43.35
C ALA A 248 63.31 39.27 -42.20
N GLY A 249 62.37 38.38 -41.90
CA GLY A 249 62.55 37.36 -40.89
C GLY A 249 61.28 36.55 -40.64
N VAL A 250 61.25 35.85 -39.51
CA VAL A 250 60.14 35.00 -39.09
C VAL A 250 59.80 35.29 -37.63
N VAL A 251 58.51 35.42 -37.35
CA VAL A 251 57.97 35.44 -35.98
C VAL A 251 57.58 34.03 -35.59
N GLY A 252 57.90 33.62 -34.37
CA GLY A 252 57.46 32.37 -33.76
C GLY A 252 56.74 32.60 -32.45
N VAL A 253 55.74 31.76 -32.19
CA VAL A 253 55.16 31.57 -30.86
C VAL A 253 55.27 30.09 -30.52
N ASP A 254 56.05 29.79 -29.48
CA ASP A 254 56.30 28.42 -29.01
C ASP A 254 55.31 28.06 -27.91
N GLY A 255 54.63 26.94 -28.12
CA GLY A 255 53.97 26.20 -27.04
C GLY A 255 54.88 25.06 -26.59
N SER A 256 55.25 25.05 -25.30
CA SER A 256 55.94 23.87 -24.75
C SER A 256 54.98 22.67 -24.77
N ILE A 257 55.52 21.46 -25.01
CA ILE A 257 54.69 20.24 -24.94
C ILE A 257 54.07 20.08 -23.55
N GLU A 258 54.76 20.51 -22.49
CA GLU A 258 54.25 20.51 -21.12
C GLU A 258 53.04 21.44 -20.95
N SER A 259 53.07 22.64 -21.50
CA SER A 259 51.92 23.58 -21.48
C SER A 259 50.71 23.00 -22.20
N ILE A 260 50.94 22.34 -23.34
CA ILE A 260 49.87 21.72 -24.12
C ILE A 260 49.40 20.40 -23.47
N TYR A 261 50.29 19.70 -22.76
CA TYR A 261 49.93 18.58 -21.91
C TYR A 261 48.96 19.02 -20.83
N HIS A 262 49.28 20.10 -20.09
CA HIS A 262 48.39 20.64 -19.05
C HIS A 262 47.02 21.00 -19.62
N LEU A 263 46.99 21.58 -20.81
CA LEU A 263 45.77 21.91 -21.55
C LEU A 263 44.92 20.66 -21.88
N LEU A 264 45.56 19.52 -22.18
CA LEU A 264 44.90 18.25 -22.45
C LEU A 264 44.53 17.50 -21.17
N SER A 265 45.34 17.59 -20.11
CA SER A 265 45.15 16.88 -18.85
C SER A 265 44.06 17.53 -17.98
N ASP A 266 43.95 18.85 -17.97
CA ASP A 266 42.88 19.57 -17.24
C ASP A 266 41.47 19.22 -17.77
N LYS A 267 41.40 18.65 -18.98
CA LYS A 267 40.17 18.21 -19.65
C LYS A 267 39.86 16.73 -19.45
N SER A 268 40.74 15.98 -18.77
CA SER A 268 40.49 14.57 -18.46
C SER A 268 39.47 14.44 -17.33
N VAL A 269 38.50 13.55 -17.51
CA VAL A 269 37.36 13.34 -16.62
C VAL A 269 37.67 12.28 -15.55
N GLY A 270 38.74 11.50 -15.71
CA GLY A 270 39.16 10.45 -14.78
C GLY A 270 40.66 10.15 -14.84
N GLU A 271 41.16 9.39 -13.86
CA GLU A 271 42.59 9.05 -13.73
C GLU A 271 43.08 8.08 -14.82
N SER A 272 42.20 7.29 -15.45
CA SER A 272 42.57 6.43 -16.60
C SER A 272 42.53 7.08 -17.97
N GLU A 273 41.89 8.24 -18.10
CA GLU A 273 41.65 8.87 -19.40
C GLU A 273 42.96 9.36 -20.02
N THR A 274 43.21 8.96 -21.27
CA THR A 274 44.37 9.40 -22.04
C THR A 274 43.90 10.12 -23.30
N SER A 275 44.10 11.43 -23.33
CA SER A 275 43.81 12.29 -24.48
C SER A 275 45.08 12.50 -25.30
N PHE A 276 44.98 12.43 -26.62
CA PHE A 276 46.13 12.61 -27.52
C PHE A 276 45.74 13.27 -28.84
N ILE A 277 46.72 13.85 -29.54
CA ILE A 277 46.56 14.45 -30.87
C ILE A 277 47.48 13.74 -31.85
N LEU A 278 46.94 13.39 -33.01
CA LEU A 278 47.64 12.71 -34.11
C LEU A 278 47.69 13.60 -35.36
N ASP A 279 48.84 13.66 -36.02
CA ASP A 279 48.96 14.27 -37.34
C ASP A 279 48.38 13.35 -38.42
N ARG A 280 47.41 13.86 -39.19
CA ARG A 280 46.78 13.08 -40.27
C ARG A 280 47.71 12.86 -41.46
N ALA A 281 48.74 13.68 -41.65
CA ALA A 281 49.68 13.55 -42.74
C ALA A 281 50.70 12.44 -42.47
N THR A 282 51.31 12.44 -41.29
CA THR A 282 52.37 11.49 -40.95
C THR A 282 51.86 10.27 -40.20
N GLY A 283 50.72 10.35 -39.51
CA GLY A 283 50.24 9.32 -38.58
C GLY A 283 50.90 9.40 -37.21
N ASP A 284 51.68 10.46 -36.95
CA ASP A 284 52.44 10.60 -35.72
C ASP A 284 51.58 11.14 -34.57
N VAL A 285 51.74 10.58 -33.37
CA VAL A 285 51.18 11.17 -32.15
C VAL A 285 52.02 12.40 -31.78
N LEU A 286 51.42 13.57 -31.89
CA LEU A 286 52.05 14.85 -31.58
C LEU A 286 52.12 15.11 -30.08
N MET A 287 51.03 14.77 -29.36
CA MET A 287 50.82 15.14 -27.96
C MET A 287 49.95 14.08 -27.26
N SER A 288 50.17 13.86 -25.95
CA SER A 288 49.41 12.90 -25.13
C SER A 288 49.33 13.38 -23.68
N SER A 289 48.23 13.12 -22.98
CA SER A 289 47.97 13.52 -21.59
C SER A 289 48.52 12.53 -20.54
N ARG A 290 49.38 11.58 -20.92
CA ARG A 290 50.11 10.70 -19.99
C ARG A 290 51.61 10.70 -20.25
N GLU A 291 52.40 10.61 -19.18
CA GLU A 291 53.87 10.54 -19.22
C GLU A 291 54.43 9.11 -19.41
N HIS A 292 53.74 8.05 -18.93
CA HIS A 292 54.18 6.63 -19.03
C HIS A 292 53.06 5.66 -19.50
N GLY A 293 53.38 4.64 -20.32
CA GLY A 293 52.43 3.64 -20.88
C GLY A 293 52.38 3.57 -22.42
N ALA A 294 51.58 2.66 -22.98
CA ALA A 294 51.48 2.42 -24.44
C ALA A 294 51.06 3.64 -25.29
N LEU A 295 50.60 4.72 -24.66
CA LEU A 295 50.20 5.99 -25.29
C LEU A 295 51.01 7.21 -24.84
N SER A 296 52.03 7.05 -24.00
CA SER A 296 52.59 8.15 -23.23
C SER A 296 53.84 8.81 -23.84
N ALA A 297 53.85 8.99 -25.15
CA ALA A 297 55.04 9.08 -25.98
C ALA A 297 55.71 7.71 -26.15
N LEU A 298 55.60 7.17 -27.36
CA LEU A 298 56.39 6.03 -27.80
C LEU A 298 57.86 6.46 -27.95
N PRO A 299 58.81 5.97 -27.15
CA PRO A 299 60.19 5.86 -27.60
C PRO A 299 60.21 4.63 -28.52
N GLY A 300 59.94 4.85 -29.82
CA GLY A 300 60.10 3.81 -30.84
C GLY A 300 59.05 3.79 -31.95
N ILE A 301 57.86 4.35 -31.72
CA ILE A 301 56.80 4.47 -32.74
C ILE A 301 56.13 5.84 -32.61
N GLN A 302 56.66 6.89 -33.25
CA GLN A 302 55.88 8.11 -33.42
C GLN A 302 54.57 7.83 -34.18
N ASP A 303 54.63 6.89 -35.12
CA ASP A 303 53.62 6.61 -36.14
C ASP A 303 52.70 5.43 -35.77
N LEU A 304 51.43 5.70 -35.40
CA LEU A 304 50.48 4.65 -35.00
C LEU A 304 50.28 3.54 -36.05
N ARG A 305 50.65 3.77 -37.32
CA ARG A 305 50.60 2.75 -38.39
C ARG A 305 51.62 1.64 -38.22
N LYS A 306 52.66 1.83 -37.40
CA LYS A 306 53.73 0.86 -37.13
C LYS A 306 53.50 0.05 -35.85
N SER A 307 52.34 0.21 -35.22
CA SER A 307 51.96 -0.57 -34.03
C SER A 307 51.84 -2.06 -34.35
N ASP A 308 52.20 -2.91 -33.38
CA ASP A 308 52.01 -4.36 -33.45
C ASP A 308 50.52 -4.77 -33.34
N SER A 309 49.62 -3.86 -32.96
CA SER A 309 48.18 -4.10 -32.87
C SER A 309 47.46 -3.72 -34.17
N GLU A 310 46.86 -4.71 -34.85
CA GLU A 310 46.06 -4.49 -36.06
C GLU A 310 44.89 -3.51 -35.83
N GLN A 311 44.34 -3.45 -34.62
CA GLN A 311 43.27 -2.51 -34.23
C GLN A 311 43.78 -1.06 -34.19
N ILE A 312 44.99 -0.83 -33.66
CA ILE A 312 45.64 0.49 -33.64
C ILE A 312 46.01 0.93 -35.08
N VAL A 313 46.46 0.00 -35.92
CA VAL A 313 46.75 0.30 -37.33
C VAL A 313 45.46 0.61 -38.12
N ALA A 314 44.34 -0.03 -37.80
CA ALA A 314 43.06 0.27 -38.44
C ALA A 314 42.53 1.66 -38.04
N VAL A 315 42.54 1.99 -36.74
CA VAL A 315 42.03 3.27 -36.25
C VAL A 315 42.90 4.45 -36.69
N SER A 316 44.22 4.28 -36.75
CA SER A 316 45.11 5.34 -37.24
C SER A 316 44.78 5.72 -38.69
N LYS A 317 44.45 4.76 -39.56
CA LYS A 317 43.98 5.04 -40.93
C LYS A 317 42.67 5.84 -40.95
N GLU A 318 41.75 5.56 -40.02
CA GLU A 318 40.49 6.29 -39.91
C GLU A 318 40.67 7.72 -39.38
N MET A 319 41.51 7.90 -38.37
CA MET A 319 41.92 9.20 -37.85
C MET A 319 42.61 10.03 -38.96
N MET A 320 43.60 9.45 -39.65
CA MET A 320 44.26 10.10 -40.79
C MET A 320 43.29 10.51 -41.90
N ALA A 321 42.27 9.69 -42.18
CA ALA A 321 41.22 10.01 -43.13
C ALA A 321 40.29 11.16 -42.68
N GLY A 322 40.42 11.65 -41.44
CA GLY A 322 39.59 12.70 -40.86
C GLY A 322 38.20 12.23 -40.44
N LYS A 323 38.05 10.95 -40.08
CA LYS A 323 36.79 10.41 -39.58
C LYS A 323 36.64 10.66 -38.09
N SER A 324 35.40 10.53 -37.61
CA SER A 324 35.08 10.37 -36.19
C SER A 324 34.56 8.97 -35.94
N GLY A 325 34.83 8.42 -34.77
CA GLY A 325 34.36 7.10 -34.40
C GLY A 325 34.73 6.71 -32.99
N ILE A 326 34.19 5.57 -32.57
CA ILE A 326 34.58 4.90 -31.34
C ILE A 326 34.80 3.42 -31.64
N ILE A 327 35.90 2.89 -31.13
CA ILE A 327 36.25 1.48 -31.32
C ILE A 327 36.66 0.85 -29.99
N ASP A 328 36.42 -0.45 -29.90
CA ASP A 328 36.92 -1.28 -28.82
C ASP A 328 38.34 -1.72 -29.16
N LEU A 329 39.28 -1.48 -28.25
CA LEU A 329 40.70 -1.66 -28.50
C LEU A 329 41.33 -2.42 -27.34
N LYS A 330 42.22 -3.36 -27.65
CA LYS A 330 42.98 -4.10 -26.63
C LYS A 330 44.44 -3.67 -26.65
N VAL A 331 44.95 -3.15 -25.53
CA VAL A 331 46.36 -2.75 -25.35
C VAL A 331 46.91 -3.47 -24.13
N ASP A 332 48.06 -4.14 -24.28
CA ASP A 332 48.79 -4.77 -23.17
C ASP A 332 47.98 -5.73 -22.28
N GLY A 333 46.91 -6.31 -22.83
CA GLY A 333 46.03 -7.24 -22.12
C GLY A 333 44.72 -6.62 -21.62
N GLU A 334 44.65 -5.30 -21.53
CA GLU A 334 43.50 -4.53 -21.05
C GLU A 334 42.61 -4.03 -22.20
N GLU A 335 41.32 -3.88 -21.93
CA GLU A 335 40.34 -3.39 -22.90
C GLU A 335 40.04 -1.91 -22.71
N TYR A 336 40.03 -1.17 -23.81
CA TYR A 336 39.80 0.27 -23.87
C TYR A 336 38.70 0.63 -24.88
N TYR A 337 38.04 1.75 -24.63
CA TYR A 337 37.31 2.50 -25.64
C TYR A 337 38.23 3.59 -26.19
N LEU A 338 38.48 3.56 -27.50
CA LEU A 338 39.15 4.65 -28.21
C LEU A 338 38.12 5.42 -29.02
N SER A 339 37.87 6.67 -28.62
CA SER A 339 37.03 7.61 -29.35
C SER A 339 37.89 8.66 -30.03
N PHE A 340 37.58 9.04 -31.26
CA PHE A 340 38.37 10.01 -32.02
C PHE A 340 37.52 10.96 -32.86
N ALA A 341 38.04 12.16 -33.10
CA ALA A 341 37.42 13.19 -33.95
C ALA A 341 38.47 14.07 -34.65
N PRO A 342 38.17 14.60 -35.86
CA PRO A 342 39.13 15.42 -36.61
C PRO A 342 39.26 16.84 -36.05
N MET A 343 40.45 17.42 -36.22
CA MET A 343 40.78 18.84 -36.05
C MET A 343 41.16 19.42 -37.42
N ASP A 344 40.15 19.82 -38.19
CA ASP A 344 40.28 20.09 -39.63
C ASP A 344 41.12 21.33 -39.98
N GLN A 345 41.20 22.33 -39.12
CA GLN A 345 41.99 23.55 -39.37
C GLN A 345 43.50 23.30 -39.42
N PHE A 346 43.97 22.24 -38.76
CA PHE A 346 45.39 21.89 -38.68
C PHE A 346 45.72 20.59 -39.41
N GLY A 347 44.70 19.83 -39.83
CA GLY A 347 44.91 18.50 -40.40
C GLY A 347 45.31 17.48 -39.35
N TRP A 348 44.82 17.61 -38.11
CA TRP A 348 45.10 16.67 -37.02
C TRP A 348 43.84 15.90 -36.60
N SER A 349 43.98 14.97 -35.68
CA SER A 349 42.88 14.22 -35.06
C SER A 349 43.09 14.10 -33.57
N TYR A 350 42.03 14.35 -32.81
CA TYR A 350 41.98 14.19 -31.38
C TYR A 350 41.47 12.80 -31.02
N GLY A 351 42.10 12.15 -30.05
CA GLY A 351 41.72 10.82 -29.56
C GLY A 351 41.63 10.79 -28.04
N ILE A 352 40.64 10.07 -27.51
CA ILE A 352 40.48 9.76 -26.09
C ILE A 352 40.50 8.24 -25.93
N LEU A 353 41.44 7.72 -25.16
CA LEU A 353 41.50 6.33 -24.71
C LEU A 353 41.01 6.24 -23.27
N LEU A 354 40.01 5.40 -23.03
CA LEU A 354 39.42 5.21 -21.71
C LEU A 354 39.30 3.71 -21.39
N GLU A 355 39.72 3.28 -20.21
CA GLU A 355 39.69 1.85 -19.84
C GLU A 355 38.24 1.37 -19.66
N LYS A 356 37.89 0.22 -20.27
CA LYS A 356 36.53 -0.30 -20.16
C LYS A 356 36.17 -0.67 -18.73
N SER A 357 37.13 -1.16 -17.95
CA SER A 357 36.92 -1.60 -16.56
C SER A 357 36.43 -0.43 -15.69
N GLU A 358 37.09 0.72 -15.73
CA GLU A 358 36.75 1.92 -14.95
C GLU A 358 35.36 2.46 -15.31
N VAL A 359 35.00 2.42 -16.59
CA VAL A 359 33.68 2.88 -17.02
C VAL A 359 32.58 1.89 -16.65
N MET A 360 32.87 0.59 -16.71
CA MET A 360 31.90 -0.46 -16.42
C MET A 360 31.77 -0.75 -14.92
N GLU A 361 32.76 -0.42 -14.09
CA GLU A 361 32.77 -0.73 -12.66
C GLU A 361 31.56 -0.15 -11.90
N PRO A 362 31.19 1.14 -12.05
CA PRO A 362 29.97 1.68 -11.43
C PRO A 362 28.70 0.94 -11.88
N TYR A 363 28.64 0.51 -13.14
CA TYR A 363 27.52 -0.26 -13.67
C TYR A 363 27.52 -1.70 -13.15
N LEU A 364 28.69 -2.32 -12.99
CA LEU A 364 28.85 -3.65 -12.42
C LEU A 364 28.50 -3.65 -10.93
N GLU A 365 28.83 -2.60 -10.18
CA GLU A 365 28.42 -2.41 -8.80
C GLU A 365 26.91 -2.16 -8.68
N ALA A 366 26.35 -1.26 -9.48
CA ALA A 366 24.90 -1.06 -9.54
C ALA A 366 24.17 -2.36 -9.90
N ARG A 367 24.70 -3.13 -10.86
CA ARG A 367 24.20 -4.45 -11.22
C ARG A 367 24.28 -5.43 -10.05
N LYS A 368 25.42 -5.51 -9.36
CA LYS A 368 25.57 -6.33 -8.16
C LYS A 368 24.56 -5.94 -7.09
N GLY A 369 24.33 -4.64 -6.87
CA GLY A 369 23.36 -4.13 -5.90
C GLY A 369 21.92 -4.50 -6.26
N VAL A 370 21.52 -4.32 -7.52
CA VAL A 370 20.18 -4.70 -8.01
C VAL A 370 19.97 -6.22 -7.92
N MET A 371 20.96 -7.01 -8.35
CA MET A 371 20.87 -8.47 -8.25
C MET A 371 20.85 -8.94 -6.80
N ALA A 372 21.66 -8.34 -5.92
CA ALA A 372 21.63 -8.65 -4.48
C ALA A 372 20.28 -8.31 -3.86
N GLN A 373 19.59 -7.24 -4.29
CA GLN A 373 18.23 -6.96 -3.84
C GLN A 373 17.20 -7.97 -4.38
N ILE A 374 17.32 -8.40 -5.64
CA ILE A 374 16.46 -9.44 -6.22
C ILE A 374 16.67 -10.78 -5.49
N ASP A 375 17.92 -11.13 -5.18
CA ASP A 375 18.27 -12.32 -4.41
C ASP A 375 17.74 -12.23 -2.97
N ALA A 376 17.98 -11.10 -2.29
CA ALA A 376 17.45 -10.87 -0.94
C ALA A 376 15.92 -10.89 -0.90
N PHE A 377 15.25 -10.35 -1.92
CA PHE A 377 13.79 -10.43 -2.06
C PHE A 377 13.33 -11.88 -2.22
N ARG A 378 14.00 -12.66 -3.07
CA ARG A 378 13.72 -14.09 -3.27
C ARG A 378 13.92 -14.90 -2.00
N ASP A 379 15.01 -14.64 -1.27
CA ASP A 379 15.30 -15.28 0.02
C ASP A 379 14.27 -14.87 1.09
N THR A 380 13.83 -13.61 1.08
CA THR A 380 12.74 -13.13 1.94
C THR A 380 11.43 -13.84 1.61
N LEU A 381 11.05 -13.95 0.34
CA LEU A 381 9.86 -14.70 -0.09
C LEU A 381 9.96 -16.18 0.30
N ARG A 382 11.12 -16.81 0.11
CA ARG A 382 11.34 -18.22 0.45
C ARG A 382 11.27 -18.45 1.96
N SER A 383 11.86 -17.56 2.75
CA SER A 383 11.80 -17.63 4.21
C SER A 383 10.40 -17.36 4.74
N MET A 384 9.67 -16.37 4.21
CA MET A 384 8.25 -16.14 4.51
C MET A 384 7.42 -17.38 4.17
N PHE A 385 7.64 -18.00 3.00
CA PHE A 385 6.94 -19.22 2.60
C PHE A 385 7.25 -20.39 3.56
N LEU A 386 8.53 -20.62 3.88
CA LEU A 386 8.94 -21.67 4.82
C LEU A 386 8.36 -21.44 6.22
N GLU A 387 8.35 -20.19 6.68
CA GLU A 387 7.79 -19.80 7.98
C GLU A 387 6.27 -20.03 8.01
N VAL A 388 5.55 -19.65 6.96
CA VAL A 388 4.09 -19.91 6.85
C VAL A 388 3.81 -21.40 6.74
N MET A 389 4.62 -22.17 6.00
CA MET A 389 4.57 -23.64 5.95
C MET A 389 4.81 -24.28 7.32
N LEU A 390 5.82 -23.83 8.06
CA LEU A 390 6.12 -24.29 9.42
C LEU A 390 5.00 -23.92 10.40
N LYS A 391 4.41 -22.72 10.30
CA LYS A 391 3.25 -22.31 11.10
C LYS A 391 2.02 -23.13 10.77
N MET A 392 1.73 -23.40 9.49
CA MET A 392 0.65 -24.28 9.04
C MET A 392 0.86 -25.73 9.51
N GLY A 393 2.05 -26.29 9.29
CA GLY A 393 2.40 -27.64 9.74
C GLY A 393 2.39 -27.77 11.26
N GLY A 394 2.89 -26.75 11.96
CA GLY A 394 2.80 -26.62 13.41
C GLY A 394 1.36 -26.53 13.89
N LEU A 395 0.50 -25.74 13.24
CA LEU A 395 -0.93 -25.67 13.54
C LEU A 395 -1.61 -27.02 13.34
N VAL A 396 -1.32 -27.73 12.25
CA VAL A 396 -1.83 -29.09 11.98
C VAL A 396 -1.37 -30.06 13.06
N LEU A 397 -0.10 -30.03 13.43
CA LEU A 397 0.46 -30.93 14.45
C LEU A 397 -0.10 -30.60 15.84
N VAL A 398 -0.25 -29.32 16.18
CA VAL A 398 -0.94 -28.84 17.37
C VAL A 398 -2.39 -29.27 17.36
N LEU A 399 -3.10 -29.19 16.22
CA LEU A 399 -4.48 -29.66 16.10
C LEU A 399 -4.57 -31.18 16.23
N ILE A 400 -3.63 -31.95 15.66
CA ILE A 400 -3.56 -33.41 15.83
C ILE A 400 -3.28 -33.77 17.29
N VAL A 401 -2.37 -33.05 17.96
CA VAL A 401 -2.07 -33.22 19.38
C VAL A 401 -3.28 -32.80 20.22
N ILE A 402 -3.96 -31.70 19.91
CA ILE A 402 -5.20 -31.27 20.56
C ILE A 402 -6.32 -32.29 20.31
N MET A 403 -6.39 -32.91 19.13
CA MET A 403 -7.35 -33.97 18.81
C MET A 403 -7.00 -35.28 19.52
N TYR A 404 -5.72 -35.64 19.63
CA TYR A 404 -5.25 -36.85 20.30
C TYR A 404 -5.32 -36.71 21.82
N CYS A 405 -4.81 -35.62 22.37
CA CYS A 405 -4.96 -35.24 23.78
C CYS A 405 -6.43 -35.00 24.09
N GLY A 406 -7.16 -34.29 23.25
CA GLY A 406 -8.60 -34.08 23.39
C GLY A 406 -9.38 -35.39 23.32
N SER A 407 -8.97 -36.37 22.51
CA SER A 407 -9.55 -37.72 22.46
C SER A 407 -9.18 -38.55 23.69
N ALA A 408 -7.93 -38.49 24.14
CA ALA A 408 -7.47 -39.18 25.35
C ALA A 408 -8.11 -38.57 26.61
N VAL A 409 -8.25 -37.24 26.64
CA VAL A 409 -8.98 -36.48 27.65
C VAL A 409 -10.45 -36.83 27.53
N LEU A 410 -11.10 -36.78 26.37
CA LEU A 410 -12.51 -37.18 26.22
C LEU A 410 -12.74 -38.64 26.65
N THR A 411 -11.79 -39.52 26.38
CA THR A 411 -11.89 -40.93 26.76
C THR A 411 -11.72 -41.10 28.27
N LYS A 412 -10.77 -40.41 28.90
CA LYS A 412 -10.57 -40.45 30.36
C LYS A 412 -11.60 -39.64 31.15
N ARG A 413 -12.16 -38.60 30.53
CA ARG A 413 -13.12 -37.65 31.11
C ARG A 413 -14.55 -38.12 30.92
N PHE A 414 -14.86 -38.75 29.77
CA PHE A 414 -16.20 -39.25 29.49
C PHE A 414 -16.31 -40.79 29.47
N SER A 415 -15.47 -41.50 28.72
CA SER A 415 -15.69 -42.96 28.52
C SER A 415 -15.31 -43.86 29.70
N MET A 416 -14.14 -43.66 30.31
CA MET A 416 -13.68 -44.45 31.46
C MET A 416 -14.54 -44.23 32.72
N PRO A 417 -14.94 -42.99 33.05
CA PRO A 417 -15.81 -42.70 34.18
C PRO A 417 -17.21 -43.27 34.00
N ILE A 418 -17.78 -43.27 32.78
CA ILE A 418 -19.07 -43.92 32.48
C ILE A 418 -18.99 -45.44 32.69
N LEU A 419 -17.88 -46.08 32.31
CA LEU A 419 -17.67 -47.53 32.54
C LEU A 419 -17.56 -47.85 34.04
N GLN A 420 -16.77 -47.05 34.79
CA GLN A 420 -16.65 -47.19 36.25
C GLN A 420 -17.97 -46.91 36.99
N LEU A 421 -18.73 -45.92 36.51
CA LEU A 421 -20.07 -45.61 37.01
C LEU A 421 -21.03 -46.76 36.73
N SER A 422 -21.04 -47.31 35.51
CA SER A 422 -21.88 -48.46 35.15
C SER A 422 -21.60 -49.69 36.01
N ASP A 423 -20.33 -50.00 36.27
CA ASP A 423 -19.94 -51.15 37.10
C ASP A 423 -20.29 -50.91 38.58
N GLY A 424 -20.03 -49.72 39.11
CA GLY A 424 -20.32 -49.44 40.52
C GLY A 424 -21.81 -49.22 40.82
N VAL A 425 -22.61 -48.73 39.86
CA VAL A 425 -24.08 -48.68 39.99
C VAL A 425 -24.68 -50.09 40.04
N ARG A 426 -24.11 -51.05 39.30
CA ARG A 426 -24.54 -52.46 39.36
C ARG A 426 -24.34 -53.06 40.75
N ASP A 427 -23.23 -52.76 41.42
CA ASP A 427 -22.95 -53.21 42.79
C ASP A 427 -23.91 -52.57 43.83
N ILE A 428 -24.20 -51.26 43.68
CA ILE A 428 -25.14 -50.53 44.56
C ILE A 428 -26.57 -51.07 44.41
N ALA A 429 -26.99 -51.39 43.18
CA ALA A 429 -28.31 -51.96 42.88
C ALA A 429 -28.54 -53.35 43.52
N HIS A 430 -27.47 -54.08 43.86
CA HIS A 430 -27.54 -55.36 44.59
C HIS A 430 -27.55 -55.20 46.13
N GLY A 431 -27.72 -53.98 46.64
CA GLY A 431 -28.04 -53.71 48.04
C GLY A 431 -26.88 -53.20 48.91
N ASN A 432 -25.69 -52.99 48.33
CA ASN A 432 -24.53 -52.47 49.06
C ASN A 432 -24.45 -50.93 48.99
N LEU A 433 -25.27 -50.25 49.80
CA LEU A 433 -25.36 -48.77 49.85
C LEU A 433 -24.16 -48.09 50.55
N ASP A 434 -23.16 -48.85 51.01
CA ASP A 434 -21.91 -48.32 51.55
C ASP A 434 -20.82 -48.16 50.49
N ARG A 435 -21.04 -48.71 49.28
CA ARG A 435 -20.11 -48.55 48.15
C ARG A 435 -20.15 -47.11 47.65
N LYS A 436 -19.00 -46.44 47.60
CA LYS A 436 -18.82 -45.12 46.99
C LYS A 436 -18.11 -45.21 45.63
N LEU A 437 -18.64 -44.45 44.67
CA LEU A 437 -18.15 -44.25 43.32
C LEU A 437 -17.12 -43.11 43.32
N ASP A 438 -15.86 -43.42 43.56
CA ASP A 438 -14.80 -42.42 43.68
C ASP A 438 -14.31 -41.96 42.29
N ILE A 439 -15.08 -41.06 41.64
CA ILE A 439 -14.84 -40.57 40.28
C ILE A 439 -14.76 -39.04 40.31
N HIS A 440 -13.62 -38.49 39.90
CA HIS A 440 -13.34 -37.05 39.92
C HIS A 440 -12.92 -36.56 38.51
N THR A 441 -13.84 -35.96 37.76
CA THR A 441 -13.74 -35.52 36.34
C THR A 441 -14.13 -34.04 36.09
N GLY A 442 -14.85 -33.41 37.01
CA GLY A 442 -15.17 -31.99 37.13
C GLY A 442 -16.35 -31.53 36.27
N ASP A 443 -17.11 -32.47 35.70
CA ASP A 443 -18.16 -32.25 34.70
C ASP A 443 -19.40 -33.07 35.02
N GLU A 444 -20.36 -33.21 34.09
CA GLU A 444 -21.63 -33.91 34.31
C GLU A 444 -21.45 -35.36 34.74
N ILE A 445 -20.29 -35.99 34.50
CA ILE A 445 -20.04 -37.38 34.88
C ILE A 445 -19.49 -37.50 36.30
N GLU A 446 -18.63 -36.58 36.75
CA GLU A 446 -18.32 -36.41 38.17
C GLU A 446 -19.55 -35.89 38.88
N HIS A 447 -20.31 -34.97 38.30
CA HIS A 447 -21.61 -34.57 38.82
C HIS A 447 -22.57 -35.75 38.83
N LEU A 448 -22.51 -36.72 37.90
CA LEU A 448 -23.34 -37.93 37.95
C LEU A 448 -22.83 -38.95 38.96
N ALA A 449 -21.52 -39.09 39.17
CA ALA A 449 -20.92 -39.97 40.17
C ALA A 449 -21.01 -39.40 41.59
N ILE A 450 -20.82 -38.09 41.75
CA ILE A 450 -21.19 -37.28 42.91
C ILE A 450 -22.69 -37.27 43.05
N CYS A 451 -23.52 -37.21 42.00
CA CYS A 451 -24.97 -37.34 42.11
C CYS A 451 -25.38 -38.77 42.38
N PHE A 452 -24.61 -39.80 42.07
CA PHE A 452 -24.93 -41.18 42.46
C PHE A 452 -24.43 -41.46 43.87
N ASN A 453 -23.26 -40.94 44.26
CA ASN A 453 -22.77 -40.97 45.63
C ASN A 453 -23.61 -40.10 46.53
N ALA A 454 -24.02 -38.92 46.06
CA ALA A 454 -25.05 -38.05 46.60
C ALA A 454 -26.33 -38.84 46.56
N MET A 455 -27.00 -39.20 45.46
CA MET A 455 -28.21 -40.07 45.45
C MET A 455 -28.12 -41.35 46.30
N THR A 456 -26.94 -41.89 46.63
CA THR A 456 -26.74 -42.97 47.62
C THR A 456 -26.62 -42.41 49.06
N ASP A 457 -25.84 -41.35 49.28
CA ASP A 457 -25.75 -40.53 50.51
C ASP A 457 -27.00 -39.74 50.81
N GLU A 458 -27.82 -39.49 49.80
CA GLU A 458 -29.05 -38.77 49.49
C GLU A 458 -30.10 -39.81 49.12
N LEU A 459 -29.84 -41.11 49.17
CA LEU A 459 -30.83 -42.17 49.46
C LEU A 459 -30.81 -42.39 50.95
N LYS A 460 -29.60 -42.43 51.55
CA LYS A 460 -29.40 -42.27 52.99
C LYS A 460 -29.91 -40.91 53.49
N LYS A 461 -29.64 -39.82 52.76
CA LYS A 461 -30.18 -38.48 53.02
C LYS A 461 -31.60 -38.37 52.49
N TYR A 462 -32.08 -38.90 51.36
CA TYR A 462 -33.52 -38.88 50.99
C TYR A 462 -34.34 -39.61 52.06
N MET A 463 -33.84 -40.68 52.67
CA MET A 463 -34.52 -41.29 53.83
C MET A 463 -34.58 -40.33 55.04
N ALA A 464 -33.77 -39.27 55.07
CA ALA A 464 -33.79 -38.17 56.05
C ALA A 464 -34.36 -36.81 55.52
N ASP A 465 -34.31 -36.54 54.21
CA ASP A 465 -34.55 -35.29 53.44
C ASP A 465 -35.80 -35.42 52.53
N LEU A 466 -36.41 -36.61 52.38
CA LEU A 466 -37.79 -36.78 51.87
C LEU A 466 -38.81 -36.02 52.72
N THR A 467 -38.42 -35.59 53.91
CA THR A 467 -39.20 -34.69 54.77
C THR A 467 -39.05 -33.21 54.37
N LYS A 468 -38.02 -32.86 53.58
CA LYS A 468 -37.57 -31.46 53.36
C LYS A 468 -37.66 -30.98 51.90
N MET A 469 -37.51 -31.84 50.89
CA MET A 469 -37.59 -31.42 49.47
C MET A 469 -39.00 -31.47 48.86
N THR A 470 -39.92 -32.25 49.42
CA THR A 470 -41.36 -32.17 49.12
C THR A 470 -41.92 -30.80 49.51
N SER A 471 -41.49 -30.24 50.65
CA SER A 471 -42.00 -28.95 51.13
C SER A 471 -41.54 -27.75 50.30
N GLU A 472 -40.35 -27.75 49.69
CA GLU A 472 -39.90 -26.61 48.86
C GLU A 472 -40.51 -26.60 47.45
N ARG A 473 -40.72 -27.77 46.83
CA ARG A 473 -41.40 -27.84 45.52
C ARG A 473 -42.90 -27.59 45.64
N GLU A 474 -43.54 -28.10 46.70
CA GLU A 474 -44.91 -27.72 47.07
C GLU A 474 -44.99 -26.24 47.40
N ARG A 475 -44.01 -25.67 48.09
CA ARG A 475 -44.00 -24.24 48.42
C ARG A 475 -43.88 -23.35 47.18
N ILE A 476 -42.96 -23.60 46.25
CA ILE A 476 -42.85 -22.81 45.01
C ILE A 476 -44.09 -23.00 44.14
N SER A 477 -44.62 -24.24 44.04
CA SER A 477 -45.89 -24.48 43.34
C SER A 477 -47.04 -23.74 44.02
N THR A 478 -47.12 -23.74 45.35
CA THR A 478 -48.14 -23.01 46.12
C THR A 478 -47.99 -21.51 45.95
N GLU A 479 -46.76 -20.97 45.96
CA GLU A 479 -46.50 -19.54 45.74
C GLU A 479 -46.88 -19.12 44.31
N LEU A 480 -46.62 -19.97 43.30
CA LEU A 480 -47.05 -19.75 41.92
C LEU A 480 -48.56 -19.97 41.71
N ASP A 481 -49.19 -20.92 42.41
CA ASP A 481 -50.64 -21.14 42.42
C ASP A 481 -51.36 -19.95 43.07
N VAL A 482 -50.78 -19.37 44.14
CA VAL A 482 -51.25 -18.11 44.73
C VAL A 482 -51.11 -16.97 43.71
N ALA A 483 -49.96 -16.84 43.04
CA ALA A 483 -49.76 -15.80 42.02
C ALA A 483 -50.75 -15.95 40.84
N LYS A 484 -51.03 -17.18 40.41
CA LYS A 484 -52.05 -17.50 39.41
C LYS A 484 -53.45 -17.12 39.90
N GLY A 485 -53.78 -17.40 41.16
CA GLY A 485 -55.04 -16.99 41.78
C GLY A 485 -55.20 -15.46 41.84
N ILE A 486 -54.14 -14.74 42.20
CA ILE A 486 -54.11 -13.27 42.19
C ILE A 486 -54.35 -12.74 40.77
N GLN A 487 -53.62 -13.26 39.79
CA GLN A 487 -53.74 -12.83 38.39
C GLN A 487 -55.14 -13.10 37.83
N ALA A 488 -55.68 -14.30 38.05
CA ALA A 488 -57.03 -14.66 37.61
C ALA A 488 -58.11 -13.77 38.27
N GLY A 489 -57.87 -13.30 39.50
CA GLY A 489 -58.75 -12.36 40.20
C GLY A 489 -58.66 -10.91 39.70
N MET A 490 -57.60 -10.55 38.96
CA MET A 490 -57.46 -9.23 38.35
C MET A 490 -58.14 -9.12 36.98
N LEU A 491 -58.49 -10.23 36.34
CA LEU A 491 -59.21 -10.25 35.07
C LEU A 491 -60.71 -10.41 35.32
N PRO A 492 -61.58 -9.83 34.49
CA PRO A 492 -63.01 -10.09 34.56
C PRO A 492 -63.31 -11.59 34.38
N ASN A 493 -63.83 -12.25 35.41
CA ASN A 493 -64.01 -13.71 35.44
C ASN A 493 -65.43 -14.16 35.80
N VAL A 494 -66.35 -13.20 35.97
CA VAL A 494 -67.78 -13.45 36.19
C VAL A 494 -68.51 -13.21 34.87
N PHE A 495 -69.21 -14.24 34.40
CA PHE A 495 -70.01 -14.18 33.17
C PHE A 495 -71.47 -14.61 33.46
N PRO A 496 -72.48 -13.90 32.94
CA PRO A 496 -72.38 -12.61 32.26
C PRO A 496 -71.96 -11.50 33.24
N PRO A 497 -71.09 -10.55 32.83
CA PRO A 497 -70.54 -9.55 33.73
C PRO A 497 -71.52 -8.42 34.10
N PHE A 498 -72.51 -8.16 33.24
CA PHE A 498 -73.53 -7.14 33.43
C PHE A 498 -74.92 -7.76 33.24
N PRO A 499 -75.40 -8.56 34.20
CA PRO A 499 -76.66 -9.32 34.05
C PRO A 499 -77.90 -8.45 33.85
N GLU A 500 -77.83 -7.18 34.26
CA GLU A 500 -78.87 -6.17 34.06
C GLU A 500 -78.89 -5.55 32.65
N ARG A 501 -77.79 -5.68 31.89
CA ARG A 501 -77.64 -5.16 30.54
C ARG A 501 -78.05 -6.23 29.52
N LYS A 502 -78.76 -5.83 28.48
CA LYS A 502 -79.22 -6.69 27.37
C LYS A 502 -78.73 -6.24 26.01
N GLU A 503 -78.05 -5.10 25.97
CA GLU A 503 -77.58 -4.41 24.77
C GLU A 503 -76.40 -5.13 24.11
N PHE A 504 -75.73 -6.03 24.83
CA PHE A 504 -74.61 -6.82 24.35
C PHE A 504 -74.45 -8.15 25.12
N ASP A 505 -73.74 -9.10 24.51
CA ASP A 505 -73.26 -10.35 25.12
C ASP A 505 -71.75 -10.42 24.98
N ILE A 506 -71.02 -10.66 26.07
CA ILE A 506 -69.55 -10.62 26.08
C ILE A 506 -69.02 -11.83 26.85
N PHE A 507 -68.03 -12.49 26.26
CA PHE A 507 -67.33 -13.60 26.88
C PHE A 507 -65.85 -13.54 26.54
N ALA A 508 -65.01 -13.83 27.52
CA ALA A 508 -63.57 -13.88 27.32
C ALA A 508 -62.95 -15.09 28.01
N SER A 509 -61.85 -15.58 27.45
CA SER A 509 -61.09 -16.70 27.98
C SER A 509 -59.62 -16.49 27.72
N MET A 510 -58.81 -16.77 28.74
CA MET A 510 -57.36 -16.77 28.66
C MET A 510 -56.84 -18.13 29.15
N THR A 511 -55.96 -18.76 28.38
CA THR A 511 -55.31 -20.02 28.74
C THR A 511 -53.79 -19.83 28.80
N PRO A 512 -53.20 -19.76 30.00
CA PRO A 512 -51.76 -19.56 30.15
C PRO A 512 -50.94 -20.73 29.56
N ALA A 513 -49.78 -20.44 28.98
CA ALA A 513 -48.77 -21.44 28.60
C ALA A 513 -47.98 -21.97 29.81
N LYS A 514 -47.79 -21.12 30.83
CA LYS A 514 -47.07 -21.43 32.08
C LYS A 514 -47.98 -21.22 33.31
N TYR A 515 -47.39 -21.04 34.50
CA TYR A 515 -48.15 -20.83 35.75
C TYR A 515 -48.91 -19.50 35.78
N VAL A 516 -48.35 -18.44 35.19
CA VAL A 516 -48.94 -17.10 35.03
C VAL A 516 -48.73 -16.61 33.60
N ALA A 517 -49.67 -15.82 33.09
CA ALA A 517 -49.71 -15.33 31.71
C ALA A 517 -49.15 -13.90 31.56
N GLY A 518 -48.57 -13.56 30.41
CA GLY A 518 -48.31 -12.17 29.99
C GLY A 518 -49.53 -11.54 29.30
N ASP A 519 -50.35 -12.38 28.67
CA ASP A 519 -51.62 -12.00 28.06
C ASP A 519 -52.64 -11.45 29.07
N PHE A 520 -53.55 -10.58 28.60
CA PHE A 520 -54.76 -10.23 29.33
C PHE A 520 -55.90 -9.73 28.45
N TYR A 521 -57.09 -9.77 29.03
CA TYR A 521 -58.26 -9.06 28.54
C TYR A 521 -58.87 -8.22 29.65
N ASP A 522 -59.64 -7.21 29.28
CA ASP A 522 -60.40 -6.42 30.22
C ASP A 522 -61.68 -5.88 29.59
N PHE A 523 -62.70 -5.64 30.40
CA PHE A 523 -63.91 -4.96 29.98
C PHE A 523 -64.64 -4.34 31.18
N TYR A 524 -65.18 -3.15 30.99
CA TYR A 524 -65.87 -2.39 32.02
C TYR A 524 -66.72 -1.27 31.38
N MET A 525 -67.73 -0.81 32.09
CA MET A 525 -68.54 0.33 31.64
C MET A 525 -67.84 1.66 31.99
N VAL A 526 -67.83 2.60 31.05
CA VAL A 526 -67.44 4.00 31.26
C VAL A 526 -68.70 4.86 31.09
N GLY A 527 -69.21 5.36 32.21
CA GLY A 527 -70.55 5.95 32.25
C GLY A 527 -71.65 4.92 32.01
N ASP A 528 -72.81 5.38 31.52
CA ASP A 528 -73.99 4.51 31.36
C ASP A 528 -74.06 3.78 30.02
N HIS A 529 -73.38 4.30 28.98
CA HIS A 529 -73.57 3.86 27.59
C HIS A 529 -72.32 3.28 26.90
N HIS A 530 -71.13 3.43 27.47
CA HIS A 530 -69.90 2.98 26.80
C HIS A 530 -69.33 1.73 27.45
N LEU A 531 -69.21 0.65 26.69
CA LEU A 531 -68.52 -0.57 27.09
C LEU A 531 -67.09 -0.53 26.56
N MET A 532 -66.11 -0.52 27.47
CA MET A 532 -64.71 -0.67 27.14
C MET A 532 -64.37 -2.15 26.99
N VAL A 533 -63.53 -2.49 26.02
CA VAL A 533 -62.91 -3.80 25.85
C VAL A 533 -61.43 -3.65 25.55
N THR A 534 -60.59 -4.51 26.12
CA THR A 534 -59.15 -4.55 25.86
C THR A 534 -58.72 -5.99 25.68
N VAL A 535 -57.85 -6.24 24.70
CA VAL A 535 -57.05 -7.48 24.60
C VAL A 535 -55.60 -7.09 24.32
N ALA A 536 -54.68 -7.71 25.04
CA ALA A 536 -53.27 -7.35 24.98
C ALA A 536 -52.35 -8.53 25.33
N ASP A 537 -51.13 -8.46 24.82
CA ASP A 537 -50.07 -9.47 24.94
C ASP A 537 -48.74 -8.78 25.29
N VAL A 538 -48.08 -9.25 26.34
CA VAL A 538 -46.81 -8.73 26.86
C VAL A 538 -45.66 -9.59 26.37
N SER A 539 -44.57 -8.96 25.96
CA SER A 539 -43.33 -9.65 25.59
C SER A 539 -42.83 -10.60 26.70
N ASP A 540 -42.42 -11.80 26.32
CA ASP A 540 -41.96 -12.89 27.19
C ASP A 540 -43.06 -13.58 28.02
N ASN A 541 -42.68 -14.61 28.78
CA ASN A 541 -43.61 -15.48 29.49
C ASN A 541 -43.17 -15.72 30.96
N GLY A 542 -44.13 -15.89 31.87
CA GLY A 542 -43.87 -16.17 33.29
C GLY A 542 -44.00 -14.94 34.21
N VAL A 543 -43.37 -14.97 35.39
CA VAL A 543 -43.62 -13.99 36.46
C VAL A 543 -43.33 -12.53 36.06
N PRO A 544 -42.21 -12.20 35.37
CA PRO A 544 -41.97 -10.82 34.92
C PRO A 544 -43.02 -10.29 33.96
N ALA A 545 -43.41 -11.10 32.96
CA ALA A 545 -44.47 -10.75 32.00
C ALA A 545 -45.81 -10.54 32.71
N ALA A 546 -46.17 -11.40 33.66
CA ALA A 546 -47.37 -11.25 34.49
C ALA A 546 -47.38 -9.96 35.32
N LEU A 547 -46.24 -9.51 35.85
CA LEU A 547 -46.13 -8.24 36.57
C LEU A 547 -46.31 -7.03 35.64
N PHE A 548 -45.73 -7.09 34.44
CA PHE A 548 -45.87 -6.03 33.45
C PHE A 548 -47.27 -5.99 32.83
N MET A 549 -47.92 -7.14 32.70
CA MET A 549 -49.33 -7.28 32.36
C MET A 549 -50.20 -6.50 33.36
N MET A 550 -50.04 -6.75 34.67
CA MET A 550 -50.81 -6.05 35.70
C MET A 550 -50.61 -4.54 35.63
N LYS A 551 -49.36 -4.08 35.45
CA LYS A 551 -49.04 -2.66 35.24
C LYS A 551 -49.77 -2.10 34.02
N SER A 552 -49.76 -2.83 32.91
CA SER A 552 -50.37 -2.42 31.63
C SER A 552 -51.89 -2.32 31.72
N ARG A 553 -52.54 -3.36 32.24
CA ARG A 553 -54.00 -3.37 32.49
C ARG A 553 -54.42 -2.18 33.35
N THR A 554 -53.80 -2.00 34.53
CA THR A 554 -54.16 -0.91 35.44
C THR A 554 -53.91 0.48 34.84
N VAL A 555 -52.83 0.66 34.08
CA VAL A 555 -52.54 1.95 33.44
C VAL A 555 -53.57 2.27 32.34
N LEU A 556 -53.90 1.29 31.49
CA LEU A 556 -54.90 1.44 30.43
C LEU A 556 -56.28 1.71 31.03
N GLU A 557 -56.70 0.93 32.02
CA GLU A 557 -57.97 1.09 32.74
C GLU A 557 -58.09 2.48 33.35
N ASN A 558 -57.08 2.93 34.11
CA ASN A 558 -57.08 4.24 34.78
C ASN A 558 -57.23 5.41 33.81
N TYR A 559 -56.54 5.38 32.66
CA TYR A 559 -56.68 6.45 31.68
C TYR A 559 -58.02 6.37 30.94
N ALA A 560 -58.54 5.18 30.69
CA ALA A 560 -59.82 4.98 30.03
C ALA A 560 -61.01 5.45 30.88
N VAL A 561 -61.05 5.15 32.18
CA VAL A 561 -62.14 5.59 33.07
C VAL A 561 -62.16 7.10 33.30
N MET A 562 -61.06 7.79 32.98
CA MET A 562 -60.95 9.25 33.06
C MET A 562 -61.39 9.96 31.77
N MET A 563 -61.73 9.22 30.70
CA MET A 563 -62.21 9.81 29.46
C MET A 563 -63.55 10.51 29.65
N HIS A 564 -63.75 11.61 28.91
CA HIS A 564 -65.02 12.33 28.85
C HIS A 564 -65.78 12.15 27.53
N SER A 565 -65.11 11.66 26.49
CA SER A 565 -65.69 11.47 25.16
C SER A 565 -64.97 10.37 24.38
N GLU A 566 -65.62 9.84 23.33
CA GLU A 566 -65.03 8.81 22.47
C GLU A 566 -63.83 9.30 21.64
N GLU A 567 -63.73 10.61 21.43
CA GLU A 567 -62.61 11.25 20.71
C GLU A 567 -61.28 11.15 21.50
N GLU A 568 -61.32 10.75 22.77
CA GLU A 568 -60.16 10.67 23.66
C GLU A 568 -59.46 9.29 23.66
N LEU A 569 -60.00 8.27 22.99
CA LEU A 569 -59.48 6.89 23.06
C LEU A 569 -58.03 6.77 22.55
N SER A 570 -57.68 7.52 21.50
CA SER A 570 -56.29 7.66 21.02
C SER A 570 -55.35 8.23 22.11
N GLY A 571 -55.83 9.24 22.84
CA GLY A 571 -55.12 9.87 23.94
C GLY A 571 -54.88 8.94 25.13
N VAL A 572 -55.83 8.05 25.43
CA VAL A 572 -55.66 6.98 26.44
C VAL A 572 -54.48 6.09 26.10
N MET A 573 -54.41 5.61 24.85
CA MET A 573 -53.31 4.75 24.40
C MET A 573 -51.95 5.48 24.48
N ALA A 574 -51.90 6.75 24.06
CA ALA A 574 -50.68 7.56 24.13
C ALA A 574 -50.23 7.84 25.58
N CYS A 575 -51.15 8.16 26.48
CA CYS A 575 -50.87 8.35 27.90
C CYS A 575 -50.39 7.05 28.57
N ALA A 576 -51.05 5.93 28.26
CA ALA A 576 -50.66 4.62 28.76
C ALA A 576 -49.25 4.25 28.28
N ASN A 577 -48.95 4.44 26.99
CA ASN A 577 -47.63 4.19 26.41
C ASN A 577 -46.52 4.99 27.13
N ARG A 578 -46.70 6.31 27.29
CA ARG A 578 -45.75 7.15 28.05
C ARG A 578 -45.50 6.63 29.46
N ARG A 579 -46.56 6.19 30.15
CA ARG A 579 -46.46 5.66 31.50
C ARG A 579 -45.77 4.29 31.56
N LEU A 580 -45.93 3.48 30.51
CA LEU A 580 -45.27 2.19 30.41
C LEU A 580 -43.77 2.31 30.12
N CYS A 581 -43.35 3.26 29.28
CA CYS A 581 -41.94 3.55 29.00
C CYS A 581 -41.17 4.02 30.25
N GLN A 582 -41.85 4.68 31.20
CA GLN A 582 -41.22 5.14 32.45
C GLN A 582 -40.75 3.96 33.31
N ASN A 583 -39.45 3.97 33.63
CA ASN A 583 -38.76 2.95 34.42
C ASN A 583 -38.84 1.53 33.83
N ASN A 584 -38.90 1.42 32.50
CA ASN A 584 -38.88 0.14 31.78
C ASN A 584 -37.45 -0.35 31.50
N VAL A 585 -36.69 -0.66 32.55
CA VAL A 585 -35.27 -1.06 32.42
C VAL A 585 -35.10 -2.41 31.70
N GLU A 586 -36.05 -3.31 31.87
CA GLU A 586 -36.05 -4.65 31.26
C GLU A 586 -36.43 -4.63 29.76
N GLY A 587 -36.85 -3.48 29.23
CA GLY A 587 -37.21 -3.34 27.81
C GLY A 587 -38.46 -4.13 27.40
N MET A 588 -39.34 -4.46 28.35
CA MET A 588 -40.59 -5.19 28.06
C MET A 588 -41.58 -4.30 27.29
N PHE A 589 -42.36 -4.89 26.40
CA PHE A 589 -43.38 -4.18 25.64
C PHE A 589 -44.70 -4.92 25.67
N VAL A 590 -45.78 -4.22 25.31
CA VAL A 590 -47.12 -4.81 25.24
C VAL A 590 -47.78 -4.41 23.93
N THR A 591 -48.31 -5.39 23.21
CA THR A 591 -49.24 -5.15 22.11
C THR A 591 -50.65 -5.07 22.69
N ALA A 592 -51.45 -4.08 22.29
CA ALA A 592 -52.80 -3.92 22.84
C ALA A 592 -53.80 -3.42 21.80
N LEU A 593 -55.03 -3.89 21.88
CA LEU A 593 -56.18 -3.30 21.23
C LEU A 593 -57.19 -2.89 22.30
N ILE A 594 -57.51 -1.60 22.32
CA ILE A 594 -58.57 -1.04 23.16
C ILE A 594 -59.72 -0.60 22.27
N GLY A 595 -60.94 -0.96 22.66
CA GLY A 595 -62.16 -0.62 21.97
C GLY A 595 -63.20 -0.07 22.95
N MET A 596 -64.07 0.78 22.44
CA MET A 596 -65.19 1.36 23.16
C MET A 596 -66.44 1.22 22.28
N LEU A 597 -67.45 0.55 22.81
CA LEU A 597 -68.75 0.38 22.18
C LEU A 597 -69.77 1.31 22.85
N ASP A 598 -70.35 2.23 22.08
CA ASP A 598 -71.60 2.88 22.47
C ASP A 598 -72.75 1.86 22.28
N ILE A 599 -73.32 1.44 23.42
CA ILE A 599 -74.38 0.42 23.46
C ILE A 599 -75.73 0.93 22.95
N GLU A 600 -75.93 2.23 22.82
CA GLU A 600 -77.14 2.82 22.25
C GLU A 600 -77.06 2.88 20.73
N THR A 601 -75.92 3.31 20.19
CA THR A 601 -75.76 3.57 18.74
C THR A 601 -75.16 2.42 17.96
N GLY A 602 -74.43 1.53 18.64
CA GLY A 602 -73.60 0.48 18.04
C GLY A 602 -72.27 1.00 17.48
N GLU A 603 -71.89 2.25 17.75
CA GLU A 603 -70.59 2.77 17.32
C GLU A 603 -69.46 2.11 18.13
N PHE A 604 -68.56 1.43 17.44
CA PHE A 604 -67.38 0.81 18.02
C PHE A 604 -66.13 1.56 17.58
N VAL A 605 -65.56 2.32 18.51
CA VAL A 605 -64.32 3.06 18.35
C VAL A 605 -63.18 2.22 18.87
N TYR A 606 -62.08 2.09 18.13
CA TYR A 606 -60.95 1.26 18.53
C TYR A 606 -59.60 1.85 18.14
N VAL A 607 -58.60 1.48 18.94
CA VAL A 607 -57.19 1.88 18.78
C VAL A 607 -56.32 0.66 18.99
N SER A 608 -55.35 0.46 18.10
CA SER A 608 -54.35 -0.60 18.25
C SER A 608 -52.97 -0.02 18.48
N GLY A 609 -52.23 -0.64 19.39
CA GLY A 609 -50.80 -0.51 19.60
C GLY A 609 -50.07 -1.78 19.17
N GLY A 610 -50.07 -2.07 17.87
CA GLY A 610 -49.33 -3.20 17.28
C GLY A 610 -49.96 -4.58 17.48
N HIS A 611 -51.23 -4.64 17.92
CA HIS A 611 -51.91 -5.90 18.21
C HIS A 611 -52.52 -6.58 16.97
N CYS A 612 -52.94 -7.84 17.13
CA CYS A 612 -53.56 -8.63 16.06
C CYS A 612 -54.86 -7.97 15.52
N PRO A 613 -55.13 -8.04 14.20
CA PRO A 613 -56.38 -7.54 13.63
C PRO A 613 -57.60 -8.29 14.14
N PRO A 614 -58.60 -7.62 14.76
CA PRO A 614 -59.81 -8.30 15.19
C PRO A 614 -60.67 -8.69 13.98
N LEU A 615 -61.60 -9.62 14.19
CA LEU A 615 -62.61 -9.97 13.20
C LEU A 615 -63.97 -9.40 13.58
N VAL A 616 -64.73 -8.92 12.59
CA VAL A 616 -66.15 -8.62 12.72
C VAL A 616 -66.95 -9.69 11.97
N GLY A 617 -67.89 -10.33 12.67
CA GLY A 617 -68.87 -11.24 12.11
C GLY A 617 -70.17 -10.50 11.83
N ARG A 618 -70.42 -10.17 10.56
CA ARG A 618 -71.63 -9.48 10.12
C ARG A 618 -72.80 -10.45 9.98
N LYS A 619 -73.92 -10.17 10.63
CA LYS A 619 -75.14 -10.98 10.50
C LYS A 619 -75.66 -10.95 9.06
N GLN A 620 -75.98 -12.13 8.53
CA GLN A 620 -76.49 -12.32 7.17
C GLN A 620 -78.01 -12.57 7.19
N GLU A 621 -78.67 -12.44 6.02
CA GLU A 621 -80.11 -12.69 5.85
C GLU A 621 -80.52 -14.13 6.20
N ASP A 622 -79.65 -15.10 5.93
CA ASP A 622 -79.87 -16.53 6.23
C ASP A 622 -79.68 -16.87 7.72
N GLY A 623 -79.37 -15.88 8.56
CA GLY A 623 -79.12 -16.03 9.98
C GLY A 623 -77.72 -16.52 10.32
N SER A 624 -76.80 -16.65 9.36
CA SER A 624 -75.37 -16.90 9.58
C SER A 624 -74.60 -15.60 9.88
N ARG A 625 -73.30 -15.73 10.18
CA ARG A 625 -72.37 -14.60 10.32
C ARG A 625 -71.23 -14.76 9.33
N SER A 626 -70.94 -13.69 8.59
CA SER A 626 -69.77 -13.61 7.71
C SER A 626 -68.66 -12.84 8.41
N PHE A 627 -67.55 -13.51 8.70
CA PHE A 627 -66.41 -12.92 9.39
C PHE A 627 -65.42 -12.29 8.41
N GLU A 628 -64.99 -11.08 8.71
CA GLU A 628 -63.94 -10.34 8.01
C GLU A 628 -62.99 -9.65 9.00
N PHE A 629 -61.73 -9.43 8.60
CA PHE A 629 -60.78 -8.70 9.42
C PHE A 629 -61.12 -7.21 9.41
N ILE A 630 -61.18 -6.62 10.60
CA ILE A 630 -61.37 -5.18 10.77
C ILE A 630 -60.07 -4.47 10.33
N PRO A 631 -60.15 -3.42 9.48
CA PRO A 631 -58.98 -2.66 9.07
C PRO A 631 -58.22 -2.07 10.26
N MET A 632 -56.90 -2.17 10.22
CA MET A 632 -56.03 -1.53 11.20
C MET A 632 -55.09 -0.55 10.51
N LYS A 633 -54.84 0.57 11.17
CA LYS A 633 -53.69 1.42 10.84
C LYS A 633 -52.43 0.82 11.49
N ARG A 634 -51.28 0.98 10.84
CA ARG A 634 -50.01 0.58 11.42
C ARG A 634 -49.72 1.44 12.65
N SER A 635 -49.58 0.79 13.80
CA SER A 635 -49.16 1.38 15.07
C SER A 635 -48.09 0.48 15.68
N CYS A 636 -47.20 1.05 16.49
CA CYS A 636 -46.17 0.30 17.19
C CYS A 636 -46.69 -0.19 18.56
N MET A 637 -46.00 -1.18 19.14
CA MET A 637 -46.24 -1.71 20.49
C MET A 637 -45.95 -0.66 21.58
N LEU A 638 -46.63 -0.76 22.71
CA LEU A 638 -46.48 0.16 23.83
C LEU A 638 -45.26 -0.22 24.69
N GLY A 639 -44.66 0.77 25.35
CA GLY A 639 -43.57 0.58 26.32
C GLY A 639 -42.16 0.72 25.73
N ILE A 640 -42.05 0.98 24.42
CA ILE A 640 -40.76 1.15 23.70
C ILE A 640 -40.42 2.62 23.47
N ASP A 641 -41.31 3.38 22.85
CA ASP A 641 -41.08 4.78 22.47
C ASP A 641 -42.26 5.62 22.96
N ASP A 642 -41.99 6.60 23.83
CA ASP A 642 -42.99 7.41 24.50
C ASP A 642 -43.61 8.52 23.61
N SER A 643 -43.08 8.70 22.39
CA SER A 643 -43.52 9.68 21.41
C SER A 643 -44.52 9.15 20.37
N LEU A 644 -44.91 7.88 20.46
CA LEU A 644 -45.80 7.23 19.50
C LEU A 644 -47.24 7.77 19.54
N ASP A 645 -47.77 8.04 18.35
CA ASP A 645 -49.19 8.33 18.13
C ASP A 645 -49.98 7.06 17.78
N PHE A 646 -51.20 6.96 18.28
CA PHE A 646 -52.07 5.79 18.09
C PHE A 646 -53.37 6.19 17.40
N PRO A 647 -53.50 6.01 16.07
CA PRO A 647 -54.66 6.49 15.35
C PRO A 647 -55.93 5.71 15.72
N GLN A 648 -57.00 6.45 15.99
CA GLN A 648 -58.33 5.93 16.22
C GLN A 648 -59.04 5.62 14.90
N LEU A 649 -59.83 4.55 14.93
CA LEU A 649 -60.74 4.12 13.87
C LEU A 649 -62.10 3.83 14.51
N SER A 650 -63.17 3.85 13.71
CA SER A 650 -64.48 3.43 14.16
C SER A 650 -65.18 2.58 13.10
N LEU A 651 -66.08 1.73 13.55
CA LEU A 651 -67.02 0.99 12.72
C LEU A 651 -68.36 0.91 13.45
N ARG A 652 -69.46 0.86 12.70
CA ARG A 652 -70.78 0.65 13.29
C ARG A 652 -71.10 -0.85 13.32
N LEU A 653 -71.51 -1.34 14.48
CA LEU A 653 -72.09 -2.67 14.67
C LEU A 653 -73.61 -2.59 14.53
N GLU A 654 -74.18 -3.55 13.83
CA GLU A 654 -75.63 -3.74 13.77
C GLU A 654 -76.07 -4.83 14.77
N PRO A 655 -77.30 -4.77 15.30
CA PRO A 655 -77.80 -5.81 16.21
C PRO A 655 -77.65 -7.24 15.65
N GLY A 656 -76.87 -8.05 16.35
CA GLY A 656 -76.50 -9.43 16.02
C GLY A 656 -75.07 -9.61 15.51
N ASP A 657 -74.37 -8.52 15.21
CA ASP A 657 -72.95 -8.54 14.84
C ASP A 657 -72.07 -8.91 16.04
N ILE A 658 -70.92 -9.52 15.75
CA ILE A 658 -69.95 -9.95 16.76
C ILE A 658 -68.55 -9.42 16.41
N ILE A 659 -67.80 -8.99 17.42
CA ILE A 659 -66.36 -8.72 17.34
C ILE A 659 -65.59 -9.83 18.05
N ILE A 660 -64.55 -10.35 17.41
CA ILE A 660 -63.60 -11.31 17.98
C ILE A 660 -62.22 -10.66 18.08
N LEU A 661 -61.74 -10.57 19.31
CA LEU A 661 -60.40 -10.11 19.68
C LEU A 661 -59.58 -11.31 20.15
N TYR A 662 -58.30 -11.37 19.76
CA TYR A 662 -57.44 -12.50 20.06
C TYR A 662 -55.97 -12.11 20.08
N THR A 663 -55.14 -12.88 20.79
CA THR A 663 -53.67 -12.73 20.85
C THR A 663 -52.97 -13.64 19.84
N ASN A 664 -51.75 -13.29 19.44
CA ASN A 664 -50.98 -14.04 18.43
C ASN A 664 -50.68 -15.48 18.87
N GLY A 665 -50.60 -15.77 20.16
CA GLY A 665 -50.44 -17.14 20.67
C GLY A 665 -51.53 -18.11 20.19
N LEU A 666 -52.72 -17.62 19.81
CA LEU A 666 -53.71 -18.43 19.09
C LEU A 666 -53.24 -18.81 17.68
N THR A 667 -52.83 -17.83 16.87
CA THR A 667 -52.45 -18.03 15.47
C THR A 667 -51.08 -18.67 15.30
N GLU A 668 -50.20 -18.50 16.28
CA GLU A 668 -48.85 -19.05 16.37
C GLU A 668 -48.82 -20.40 17.12
N THR A 669 -49.97 -20.92 17.55
CA THR A 669 -50.05 -22.27 18.11
C THR A 669 -49.62 -23.30 17.06
N THR A 670 -48.62 -24.13 17.39
CA THR A 670 -48.08 -25.17 16.52
C THR A 670 -48.71 -26.54 16.80
N ASN A 671 -48.81 -27.36 15.75
CA ASN A 671 -49.05 -28.80 15.89
C ASN A 671 -47.71 -29.56 16.09
N VAL A 672 -47.78 -30.89 16.24
CA VAL A 672 -46.60 -31.75 16.43
C VAL A 672 -45.60 -31.71 15.27
N ASP A 673 -46.06 -31.34 14.08
CA ASP A 673 -45.23 -31.18 12.88
C ASP A 673 -44.64 -29.76 12.75
N GLY A 674 -44.95 -28.87 13.71
CA GLY A 674 -44.47 -27.49 13.75
C GLY A 674 -45.28 -26.51 12.90
N GLU A 675 -46.46 -26.88 12.40
CA GLU A 675 -47.30 -26.02 11.57
C GLU A 675 -48.21 -25.12 12.42
N TYR A 676 -48.23 -23.82 12.09
CA TYR A 676 -49.03 -22.80 12.78
C TYR A 676 -50.54 -22.95 12.54
N TYR A 677 -51.36 -22.53 13.52
CA TYR A 677 -52.82 -22.50 13.41
C TYR A 677 -53.28 -21.49 12.35
N THR A 678 -52.62 -20.34 12.24
CA THR A 678 -52.87 -19.23 11.28
C THR A 678 -54.18 -18.46 11.45
N SER A 679 -54.17 -17.21 11.02
CA SER A 679 -55.36 -16.32 11.02
C SER A 679 -56.41 -16.73 9.98
N ASP A 680 -56.00 -17.34 8.87
CA ASP A 680 -56.93 -17.84 7.84
C ASP A 680 -57.82 -18.97 8.38
N ARG A 681 -57.22 -19.93 9.11
CA ARG A 681 -57.98 -21.01 9.77
C ARG A 681 -58.92 -20.47 10.83
N LEU A 682 -58.50 -19.48 11.63
CA LEU A 682 -59.38 -18.83 12.60
C LEU A 682 -60.63 -18.28 11.91
N LYS A 683 -60.46 -17.55 10.81
CA LYS A 683 -61.57 -17.02 10.01
C LYS A 683 -62.46 -18.15 9.46
N GLU A 684 -61.88 -19.24 8.98
CA GLU A 684 -62.64 -20.41 8.51
C GLU A 684 -63.49 -21.05 9.60
N VAL A 685 -62.93 -21.22 10.81
CA VAL A 685 -63.64 -21.79 11.96
C VAL A 685 -64.78 -20.88 12.40
N LEU A 686 -64.53 -19.57 12.49
CA LEU A 686 -65.55 -18.59 12.85
C LEU A 686 -66.72 -18.59 11.86
N ASN A 687 -66.46 -18.68 10.56
CA ASN A 687 -67.50 -18.76 9.51
C ASN A 687 -68.34 -20.06 9.55
N ARG A 688 -67.93 -21.08 10.31
CA ARG A 688 -68.74 -22.30 10.54
C ARG A 688 -69.67 -22.18 11.73
N THR A 689 -69.57 -21.10 12.49
CA THR A 689 -70.36 -20.91 13.71
C THR A 689 -71.81 -20.56 13.34
N PRO A 690 -72.82 -21.17 14.01
CA PRO A 690 -74.21 -20.75 13.84
C PRO A 690 -74.35 -19.25 14.17
N GLY A 691 -75.09 -18.47 13.38
CA GLY A 691 -75.23 -17.04 13.65
C GLY A 691 -76.09 -16.72 14.87
N SER A 692 -76.77 -17.71 15.46
CA SER A 692 -77.43 -17.63 16.76
C SER A 692 -76.48 -17.88 17.95
N ALA A 693 -75.21 -18.22 17.70
CA ALA A 693 -74.29 -18.58 18.77
C ALA A 693 -73.96 -17.39 19.67
N THR A 694 -73.93 -17.63 20.98
CA THR A 694 -73.51 -16.66 21.99
C THR A 694 -72.01 -16.35 21.87
N ALA A 695 -71.55 -15.28 22.52
CA ALA A 695 -70.12 -14.97 22.60
C ALA A 695 -69.33 -16.16 23.18
N GLU A 696 -69.86 -16.81 24.21
CA GLU A 696 -69.27 -17.99 24.85
C GLU A 696 -69.16 -19.18 23.88
N GLU A 697 -70.23 -19.51 23.16
CA GLU A 697 -70.23 -20.62 22.21
C GLU A 697 -69.22 -20.43 21.08
N VAL A 698 -69.05 -19.19 20.61
CA VAL A 698 -68.07 -18.84 19.57
C VAL A 698 -66.64 -19.01 20.11
N VAL A 699 -66.35 -18.46 21.30
CA VAL A 699 -65.02 -18.58 21.92
C VAL A 699 -64.67 -20.04 22.22
N ASP A 700 -65.61 -20.82 22.74
CA ASP A 700 -65.39 -22.24 23.04
C ASP A 700 -65.20 -23.09 21.80
N LEU A 701 -65.86 -22.75 20.68
CA LEU A 701 -65.62 -23.42 19.40
C LEU A 701 -64.17 -23.22 18.94
N VAL A 702 -63.67 -21.99 18.99
CA VAL A 702 -62.27 -21.67 18.61
C VAL A 702 -61.29 -22.37 19.55
N LYS A 703 -61.54 -22.36 20.87
CA LYS A 703 -60.71 -23.06 21.86
C LYS A 703 -60.63 -24.56 21.61
N LYS A 704 -61.74 -25.19 21.22
CA LYS A 704 -61.77 -26.62 20.88
C LYS A 704 -60.96 -26.90 19.61
N ASP A 705 -61.08 -26.08 18.57
CA ASP A 705 -60.33 -26.27 17.32
C ASP A 705 -58.82 -26.10 17.52
N VAL A 706 -58.38 -25.07 18.24
CA VAL A 706 -56.95 -24.88 18.52
C VAL A 706 -56.38 -25.96 19.43
N GLY A 707 -57.16 -26.44 20.41
CA GLY A 707 -56.76 -27.58 21.25
C GLY A 707 -56.63 -28.89 20.45
N ALA A 708 -57.50 -29.11 19.48
CA ALA A 708 -57.39 -30.25 18.56
C ALA A 708 -56.16 -30.12 17.66
N HIS A 709 -55.87 -28.91 17.15
CA HIS A 709 -54.67 -28.64 16.34
C HIS A 709 -53.37 -28.88 17.12
N SER A 710 -53.30 -28.44 18.38
CA SER A 710 -52.09 -28.53 19.20
C SER A 710 -51.96 -29.84 19.98
N THR A 711 -52.77 -30.87 19.69
CA THR A 711 -52.77 -32.13 20.47
C THR A 711 -51.41 -32.82 20.37
N GLY A 712 -50.72 -32.97 21.51
CA GLY A 712 -49.39 -33.58 21.58
C GLY A 712 -48.22 -32.61 21.38
N ALA A 713 -48.49 -31.33 21.08
CA ALA A 713 -47.49 -30.26 21.01
C ALA A 713 -47.42 -29.51 22.35
N GLU A 714 -46.23 -29.00 22.69
CA GLU A 714 -46.04 -28.12 23.84
C GLU A 714 -46.58 -26.73 23.52
N ARG A 715 -47.28 -26.10 24.47
CA ARG A 715 -47.79 -24.74 24.30
C ARG A 715 -46.69 -23.74 24.68
N TYR A 716 -46.26 -22.94 23.71
CA TYR A 716 -45.19 -21.97 23.90
C TYR A 716 -45.67 -20.59 24.35
N ASP A 717 -46.92 -20.24 24.07
CA ASP A 717 -47.45 -18.90 24.32
C ASP A 717 -48.90 -18.90 24.82
N ASP A 718 -49.30 -17.81 25.47
CA ASP A 718 -50.63 -17.66 26.05
C ASP A 718 -51.70 -17.51 24.95
N ILE A 719 -52.92 -17.99 25.23
CA ILE A 719 -54.04 -17.88 24.28
C ILE A 719 -55.16 -17.09 24.92
N THR A 720 -55.44 -15.90 24.39
CA THR A 720 -56.54 -15.04 24.82
C THR A 720 -57.53 -14.81 23.70
N LEU A 721 -58.82 -14.89 24.04
CA LEU A 721 -59.96 -14.73 23.17
C LEU A 721 -61.03 -13.91 23.87
N LEU A 722 -61.59 -12.92 23.19
CA LEU A 722 -62.76 -12.16 23.64
C LEU A 722 -63.76 -12.06 22.48
N GLY A 723 -64.99 -12.47 22.75
CA GLY A 723 -66.13 -12.28 21.87
C GLY A 723 -67.08 -11.24 22.44
N LEU A 724 -67.52 -10.29 21.61
CA LEU A 724 -68.48 -9.24 21.95
C LEU A 724 -69.57 -9.20 20.88
N VAL A 725 -70.78 -9.62 21.22
CA VAL A 725 -71.98 -9.54 20.39
C VAL A 725 -72.74 -8.26 20.74
N PHE A 726 -73.04 -7.44 19.75
CA PHE A 726 -73.95 -6.31 19.93
C PHE A 726 -75.39 -6.77 19.72
N LEU A 727 -76.30 -6.49 20.66
CA LEU A 727 -77.70 -6.91 20.61
C LEU A 727 -78.67 -5.73 20.39
N GLY A 728 -78.19 -4.50 20.58
CA GLY A 728 -79.00 -3.28 20.48
C GLY A 728 -79.82 -3.00 21.74
N SER A 729 -80.21 -1.74 21.93
CA SER A 729 -81.00 -1.26 23.05
C SER A 729 -82.51 -1.53 22.92
#